data_AF-A0AAD5H4W1-F1
#
_entry.id   AF-A0AAD5H4W1-F1
#
_cell.length_a   1.000
_cell.length_b   1.000
_cell.length_c   1.000
_cell.angle_alpha   90.00
_cell.angle_beta   90.00
_cell.angle_gamma   90.00
#
_symmetry.space_group_name_H-M   'P 1'
#
loop_
_entity.id
_entity.type
_entity.pdbx_description
1 polymer ?
#
loop_
_entity_poly.entity_id
_entity_poly.type
_entity_poly.pdbx_seq_one_letter_code
_entity_poly.pdbx_strand_id
1 'polypeptide(L)'
;MSCSQFICCQAPLANAERNGLLCSFDDGSPVQATVHNGSVTCCPPPAQALFADPEQQGSSRARAAAAYSALKPFVIISLSYLLFTITDGAVRMIVLLHAYQKGFSAMEVATMFSFYELAGVVTNLAAGLMGAKWGIRYTLLTGLCLQLVGIGMLFGWQDGWSKTEAIVYVTAAQLMCGIAKDLTKLGGKTVTKLVTPEEKQSSLFKLVSFITGWKNSLKGAGYFLGAATVGVNYYMSLGILCGLILAAMPWAATGLSNQLGRARKENVSFAQLFRNKPNVNILSLSRVFLFGARDLWFEVPLPFFLRSPASGIGWSRSLTGAFLAIWIIVYGQCQSWTPQLVLGPLRQSPPSKWVAALWSGILAVLPLTLGIVMLAGDTFGPGVPAAPAVVALTVCLYAFCVVFAVNSAIHSYLIVAYAEGDKVAQTVGVYYASNAVGRLVGTLASGALYSYVGSSIVDGFGACLMVSVAFAAASCAIDLWLHEEAGTTGGQRLGRLGACLPGRKREAAVPAAQLQEAEGEGPHHTAAAHASAAPSQATGVAAAAAGAPTTGIQMGDDAAVKASVQSYYGEVRQALAKVPDEVMSKYYGCGSPLPMGIEGLRVLDLGSGSGRDCYVAAAFVGEQGSVTGVDMTPALLAVARKHAEQYCTQALGYATPNLCFVEGQIEDLRAAGIEDSSVDLAISNCVINLSPDKAAVLREVRKHPVLLGECLGGALYVQDFIRLCRAAGFQDPRALSTTEFEVRDPELHALLGEARFLSITYRLFKLAGVETACEDYGQAARYKGTIPGHPHSYTLDSHHTFAAGKWYEVCGSTAAMVGDSWLGKHFEVIGDRSRHFGLSESAPAPAAAAANGSSTAAGCAPGGGCC
;
A
#
# COMPACT_ATOMS: atom_id res chain seq x y z
N MET A 1 -22.92 -49.27 -27.97
CA MET A 1 -23.39 -48.54 -29.17
C MET A 1 -22.85 -49.27 -30.41
N SER A 2 -23.64 -49.36 -31.49
CA SER A 2 -23.27 -50.10 -32.71
C SER A 2 -22.11 -49.47 -33.47
N CYS A 3 -21.34 -50.31 -34.16
CA CYS A 3 -20.09 -50.01 -34.86
C CYS A 3 -20.31 -49.25 -36.19
N SER A 4 -20.87 -48.04 -36.14
CA SER A 4 -21.18 -47.22 -37.33
C SER A 4 -20.64 -45.78 -37.28
N GLN A 5 -19.69 -45.46 -36.39
CA GLN A 5 -19.09 -44.12 -36.26
C GLN A 5 -17.55 -44.13 -36.24
N PHE A 6 -16.91 -44.94 -37.08
CA PHE A 6 -15.45 -44.92 -37.22
C PHE A 6 -15.04 -44.81 -38.69
N ILE A 7 -14.34 -43.73 -39.04
CA ILE A 7 -13.68 -43.58 -40.34
C ILE A 7 -12.37 -44.37 -40.29
N CYS A 8 -12.32 -45.50 -40.99
CA CYS A 8 -11.08 -46.28 -41.14
C CYS A 8 -10.47 -45.98 -42.52
N CYS A 9 -9.40 -45.17 -42.56
CA CYS A 9 -8.62 -44.99 -43.79
C CYS A 9 -7.87 -46.29 -44.13
N GLN A 10 -8.15 -46.84 -45.31
CA GLN A 10 -7.49 -48.02 -45.86
C GLN A 10 -5.98 -47.78 -46.08
N ALA A 11 -5.13 -48.57 -45.42
CA ALA A 11 -3.74 -48.77 -45.83
C ALA A 11 -3.30 -50.24 -45.55
N PRO A 12 -2.46 -50.88 -46.40
CA PRO A 12 -2.11 -52.29 -46.25
C PRO A 12 -1.20 -52.58 -45.04
N LEU A 13 -1.44 -53.73 -44.42
CA LEU A 13 -0.86 -54.28 -43.17
C LEU A 13 0.64 -54.65 -43.22
N ALA A 14 1.50 -53.86 -43.87
CA ALA A 14 2.94 -54.16 -43.95
C ALA A 14 3.87 -53.14 -43.25
N ASN A 15 3.35 -52.09 -42.61
CA ASN A 15 4.16 -51.05 -41.94
C ASN A 15 3.73 -50.72 -40.50
N ALA A 16 2.99 -51.61 -39.84
CA ALA A 16 2.30 -51.33 -38.57
C ALA A 16 3.17 -51.36 -37.29
N GLU A 17 4.49 -51.57 -37.38
CA GLU A 17 5.36 -51.62 -36.18
C GLU A 17 6.18 -50.34 -35.91
N ARG A 18 6.10 -49.30 -36.74
CA ARG A 18 6.93 -48.08 -36.53
C ARG A 18 6.22 -46.76 -36.29
N ASN A 19 4.92 -46.64 -36.55
CA ASN A 19 4.16 -45.44 -36.22
C ASN A 19 2.82 -45.84 -35.61
N GLY A 20 2.62 -45.56 -34.31
CA GLY A 20 1.39 -45.86 -33.60
C GLY A 20 0.16 -45.31 -34.32
N LEU A 21 -0.85 -46.16 -34.51
CA LEU A 21 -2.15 -45.82 -35.11
C LEU A 21 -2.86 -44.71 -34.31
N LEU A 22 -3.25 -43.64 -35.00
CA LEU A 22 -4.15 -42.59 -34.48
C LEU A 22 -5.58 -42.95 -34.90
N CYS A 23 -6.38 -43.46 -33.95
CA CYS A 23 -7.83 -43.49 -34.08
C CYS A 23 -8.40 -42.24 -33.40
N SER A 24 -9.36 -41.56 -34.03
CA SER A 24 -10.06 -40.41 -33.45
C SER A 24 -11.57 -40.55 -33.56
N PHE A 25 -12.31 -39.92 -32.65
CA PHE A 25 -13.76 -39.72 -32.80
C PHE A 25 -14.06 -38.68 -33.89
N ASP A 26 -15.33 -38.54 -34.31
CA ASP A 26 -15.78 -37.54 -35.31
C ASP A 26 -15.49 -36.08 -34.90
N ASP A 27 -15.25 -35.82 -33.60
CA ASP A 27 -14.86 -34.52 -33.06
C ASP A 27 -13.33 -34.29 -32.99
N GLY A 28 -12.53 -35.25 -33.48
CA GLY A 28 -11.07 -35.17 -33.52
C GLY A 28 -10.36 -35.58 -32.23
N SER A 29 -11.07 -36.06 -31.20
CA SER A 29 -10.44 -36.52 -29.96
C SER A 29 -9.77 -37.90 -30.11
N PRO A 30 -8.54 -38.12 -29.60
CA PRO A 30 -7.77 -39.35 -29.82
C PRO A 30 -8.25 -40.53 -28.95
N VAL A 31 -8.24 -41.74 -29.51
CA VAL A 31 -8.65 -43.00 -28.86
C VAL A 31 -7.46 -43.94 -28.73
N GLN A 32 -7.23 -44.48 -27.52
CA GLN A 32 -6.25 -45.55 -27.32
C GLN A 32 -6.81 -46.87 -27.86
N ALA A 33 -6.13 -47.43 -28.85
CA ALA A 33 -6.42 -48.74 -29.41
C ALA A 33 -5.31 -49.74 -29.02
N THR A 34 -5.69 -50.93 -28.57
CA THR A 34 -4.76 -52.03 -28.30
C THR A 34 -4.99 -53.16 -29.31
N VAL A 35 -3.91 -53.65 -29.91
CA VAL A 35 -3.94 -54.74 -30.88
C VAL A 35 -3.56 -56.05 -30.19
N HIS A 36 -4.44 -57.05 -30.23
CA HIS A 36 -4.13 -58.40 -29.75
C HIS A 36 -4.62 -59.41 -30.80
N ASN A 37 -3.71 -60.30 -31.26
CA ASN A 37 -3.98 -61.37 -32.23
C ASN A 37 -4.79 -60.94 -33.47
N GLY A 38 -4.39 -59.85 -34.13
CA GLY A 38 -5.01 -59.40 -35.38
C GLY A 38 -6.40 -58.76 -35.23
N SER A 39 -6.85 -58.50 -34.00
CA SER A 39 -8.06 -57.72 -33.71
C SER A 39 -7.72 -56.44 -32.95
N VAL A 40 -8.40 -55.33 -33.31
CA VAL A 40 -8.23 -54.01 -32.68
C VAL A 40 -9.39 -53.77 -31.74
N THR A 41 -9.10 -53.57 -30.46
CA THR A 41 -10.11 -53.30 -29.43
C THR A 41 -9.91 -51.88 -28.88
N CYS A 42 -10.96 -51.06 -28.89
CA CYS A 42 -10.95 -49.70 -28.33
C CYS A 42 -11.73 -49.70 -27.01
N CYS A 43 -11.09 -49.34 -25.90
CA CYS A 43 -11.74 -49.24 -24.59
C CYS A 43 -11.93 -47.76 -24.19
N PRO A 44 -13.12 -47.35 -23.71
CA PRO A 44 -13.29 -46.02 -23.12
C PRO A 44 -12.58 -45.94 -21.75
N PRO A 45 -12.07 -44.76 -21.34
CA PRO A 45 -11.36 -44.60 -20.07
C PRO A 45 -12.32 -44.75 -18.87
N PRO A 46 -11.82 -45.15 -17.69
CA PRO A 46 -12.65 -45.33 -16.50
C PRO A 46 -13.29 -44.00 -16.05
N ALA A 47 -14.54 -44.09 -15.57
CA ALA A 47 -15.46 -42.97 -15.29
C ALA A 47 -15.03 -41.98 -14.18
N GLN A 48 -13.79 -42.02 -13.70
CA GLN A 48 -13.24 -41.05 -12.73
C GLN A 48 -12.38 -39.95 -13.37
N ALA A 49 -12.19 -39.95 -14.69
CA ALA A 49 -11.38 -38.95 -15.40
C ALA A 49 -12.18 -37.80 -16.07
N LEU A 50 -13.48 -37.67 -15.81
CA LEU A 50 -14.35 -36.67 -16.47
C LEU A 50 -14.42 -35.29 -15.77
N PHE A 51 -13.71 -35.08 -14.65
CA PHE A 51 -13.76 -33.81 -13.90
C PHE A 51 -12.40 -33.26 -13.43
N ALA A 52 -11.29 -33.64 -14.09
CA ALA A 52 -9.99 -33.05 -13.79
C ALA A 52 -9.31 -32.59 -15.07
N ASP A 53 -9.40 -31.28 -15.32
CA ASP A 53 -8.77 -30.60 -16.44
C ASP A 53 -7.22 -30.57 -16.23
N PRO A 54 -6.41 -31.25 -17.06
CA PRO A 54 -4.95 -31.33 -16.87
C PRO A 54 -4.25 -29.98 -16.98
N GLU A 55 -4.84 -28.99 -17.66
CA GLU A 55 -4.28 -27.64 -17.78
C GLU A 55 -4.35 -26.84 -16.47
N GLN A 56 -5.33 -27.12 -15.60
CA GLN A 56 -5.49 -26.37 -14.36
C GLN A 56 -4.43 -26.73 -13.30
N GLN A 57 -3.99 -27.98 -13.22
CA GLN A 57 -2.94 -28.41 -12.28
C GLN A 57 -1.54 -27.92 -12.68
N GLY A 58 -1.26 -27.79 -13.99
CA GLY A 58 -0.04 -27.15 -14.49
C GLY A 58 0.00 -25.66 -14.15
N SER A 59 -1.14 -24.98 -14.24
CA SER A 59 -1.25 -23.54 -13.97
C SER A 59 -1.11 -23.17 -12.49
N SER A 60 -1.58 -24.01 -11.55
CA SER A 60 -1.48 -23.70 -10.11
C SER A 60 -0.05 -23.89 -9.60
N ARG A 61 0.65 -24.93 -10.04
CA ARG A 61 2.09 -25.10 -9.78
C ARG A 61 2.93 -24.03 -10.47
N ALA A 62 2.58 -23.61 -11.68
CA ALA A 62 3.26 -22.52 -12.38
C ALA A 62 3.02 -21.15 -11.71
N ARG A 63 1.79 -20.87 -11.23
CA ARG A 63 1.47 -19.64 -10.47
C ARG A 63 2.11 -19.64 -9.09
N ALA A 64 2.11 -20.77 -8.38
CA ALA A 64 2.83 -20.92 -7.12
C ALA A 64 4.34 -20.79 -7.32
N ALA A 65 4.90 -21.37 -8.39
CA ALA A 65 6.30 -21.22 -8.75
C ALA A 65 6.64 -19.78 -9.17
N ALA A 66 5.74 -19.06 -9.85
CA ALA A 66 5.91 -17.66 -10.22
C ALA A 66 5.82 -16.72 -9.00
N ALA A 67 4.90 -16.97 -8.07
CA ALA A 67 4.80 -16.25 -6.80
C ALA A 67 6.03 -16.52 -5.91
N TYR A 68 6.50 -17.77 -5.84
CA TYR A 68 7.71 -18.16 -5.12
C TYR A 68 8.98 -17.57 -5.77
N SER A 69 9.02 -17.51 -7.10
CA SER A 69 10.07 -16.85 -7.89
C SER A 69 10.15 -15.34 -7.60
N ALA A 70 9.00 -14.66 -7.46
CA ALA A 70 8.93 -13.25 -7.09
C ALA A 70 9.33 -12.96 -5.63
N LEU A 71 9.03 -13.89 -4.70
CA LEU A 71 9.33 -13.73 -3.27
C LEU A 71 10.76 -14.13 -2.89
N LYS A 72 11.41 -14.99 -3.68
CA LYS A 72 12.76 -15.50 -3.39
C LYS A 72 13.82 -14.40 -3.22
N PRO A 73 13.92 -13.37 -4.09
CA PRO A 73 14.86 -12.26 -3.88
C PRO A 73 14.58 -11.47 -2.60
N PHE A 74 13.29 -11.27 -2.26
CA PHE A 74 12.87 -10.57 -1.05
C PHE A 74 13.38 -11.28 0.21
N VAL A 75 13.12 -12.58 0.31
CA VAL A 75 13.50 -13.40 1.47
C VAL A 75 15.01 -13.41 1.64
N ILE A 76 15.76 -13.62 0.56
CA ILE A 76 17.22 -13.69 0.60
C ILE A 76 17.82 -12.36 1.05
N ILE A 77 17.43 -11.25 0.43
CA ILE A 77 17.99 -9.95 0.76
C ILE A 77 17.60 -9.55 2.18
N SER A 78 16.36 -9.83 2.60
CA SER A 78 15.91 -9.57 3.96
C SER A 78 16.74 -10.38 4.95
N LEU A 79 16.83 -11.70 4.82
CA LEU A 79 17.61 -12.54 5.73
C LEU A 79 19.09 -12.14 5.79
N SER A 80 19.74 -11.88 4.66
CA SER A 80 21.12 -11.40 4.62
C SER A 80 21.27 -10.06 5.34
N TYR A 81 20.30 -9.14 5.17
CA TYR A 81 20.30 -7.85 5.83
C TYR A 81 20.07 -7.96 7.35
N LEU A 82 19.20 -8.88 7.80
CA LEU A 82 18.93 -9.12 9.22
C LEU A 82 20.18 -9.69 9.92
N LEU A 83 20.82 -10.71 9.33
CA LEU A 83 22.05 -11.29 9.84
C LEU A 83 23.20 -10.27 9.89
N PHE A 84 23.33 -9.45 8.84
CA PHE A 84 24.27 -8.35 8.82
C PHE A 84 23.99 -7.34 9.95
N THR A 85 22.73 -6.96 10.17
CA THR A 85 22.36 -5.96 11.19
C THR A 85 22.70 -6.43 12.60
N ILE A 86 22.54 -7.72 12.88
CA ILE A 86 22.94 -8.33 14.16
C ILE A 86 24.46 -8.25 14.33
N THR A 87 25.25 -8.62 13.31
CA THR A 87 26.71 -8.62 13.41
C THR A 87 27.29 -7.21 13.46
N ASP A 88 26.71 -6.25 12.74
CA ASP A 88 27.06 -4.83 12.80
C ASP A 88 26.80 -4.23 14.19
N GLY A 89 25.68 -4.58 14.83
CA GLY A 89 25.42 -4.20 16.22
C GLY A 89 26.42 -4.84 17.20
N ALA A 90 26.72 -6.12 17.00
CA ALA A 90 27.59 -6.88 17.89
C ALA A 90 29.05 -6.46 17.83
N VAL A 91 29.60 -6.23 16.62
CA VAL A 91 31.02 -5.87 16.45
C VAL A 91 31.38 -4.59 17.20
N ARG A 92 30.47 -3.62 17.23
CA ARG A 92 30.65 -2.39 18.01
C ARG A 92 30.78 -2.65 19.50
N MET A 93 29.87 -3.47 20.06
CA MET A 93 29.91 -3.80 21.48
C MET A 93 31.14 -4.63 21.85
N ILE A 94 31.58 -5.53 20.96
CA ILE A 94 32.81 -6.30 21.14
C ILE A 94 34.02 -5.37 21.21
N VAL A 95 34.18 -4.47 20.22
CA VAL A 95 35.30 -3.53 20.17
C VAL A 95 35.30 -2.60 21.38
N LEU A 96 34.14 -2.01 21.72
CA LEU A 96 34.01 -1.08 22.85
C LEU A 96 34.39 -1.76 24.17
N LEU A 97 33.78 -2.90 24.48
CA LEU A 97 33.98 -3.57 25.78
C LEU A 97 35.36 -4.22 25.89
N HIS A 98 35.93 -4.67 24.77
CA HIS A 98 37.30 -5.18 24.73
C HIS A 98 38.32 -4.04 24.91
N ALA A 99 38.13 -2.90 24.24
CA ALA A 99 38.96 -1.70 24.43
C ALA A 99 38.88 -1.19 25.89
N TYR A 100 37.68 -1.12 26.46
CA TYR A 100 37.50 -0.76 27.87
C TYR A 100 38.29 -1.70 28.80
N GLN A 101 38.22 -3.02 28.56
CA GLN A 101 38.98 -3.99 29.35
C GLN A 101 40.50 -3.83 29.20
N LYS A 102 40.98 -3.42 28.03
CA LYS A 102 42.38 -3.11 27.77
C LYS A 102 42.83 -1.74 28.28
N GLY A 103 41.94 -0.99 28.97
CA GLY A 103 42.29 0.30 29.58
C GLY A 103 42.37 1.47 28.59
N PHE A 104 41.70 1.37 27.44
CA PHE A 104 41.53 2.52 26.55
C PHE A 104 40.52 3.50 27.15
N SER A 105 40.81 4.79 27.02
CA SER A 105 39.92 5.90 27.41
C SER A 105 38.75 6.04 26.43
N ALA A 106 37.72 6.79 26.84
CA ALA A 106 36.56 7.07 25.99
C ALA A 106 36.96 7.81 24.69
N MET A 107 37.89 8.76 24.76
CA MET A 107 38.39 9.46 23.56
C MET A 107 39.11 8.52 22.59
N GLU A 108 39.92 7.59 23.11
CA GLU A 108 40.62 6.61 22.27
C GLU A 108 39.63 5.67 21.57
N VAL A 109 38.58 5.22 22.27
CA VAL A 109 37.51 4.40 21.68
C VAL A 109 36.64 5.20 20.71
N ALA A 110 36.34 6.45 21.00
CA ALA A 110 35.63 7.35 20.08
C ALA A 110 36.42 7.54 18.77
N THR A 111 37.76 7.62 18.86
CA THR A 111 38.64 7.68 17.70
C THR A 111 38.57 6.40 16.88
N MET A 112 38.54 5.22 17.53
CA MET A 112 38.35 3.93 16.84
C MET A 112 37.07 3.86 16.02
N PHE A 113 35.97 4.48 16.49
CA PHE A 113 34.68 4.50 15.77
C PHE A 113 34.54 5.64 14.75
N SER A 114 35.45 6.62 14.75
CA SER A 114 35.35 7.79 13.88
C SER A 114 35.27 7.44 12.40
N PHE A 115 36.12 6.53 11.92
CA PHE A 115 36.11 6.15 10.50
C PHE A 115 34.92 5.28 10.12
N TYR A 116 34.35 4.54 11.07
CA TYR A 116 33.08 3.83 10.85
C TYR A 116 31.93 4.82 10.58
N GLU A 117 31.88 5.93 11.31
CA GLU A 117 30.86 6.96 11.09
C GLU A 117 31.16 7.83 9.85
N LEU A 118 32.44 8.16 9.62
CA LEU A 118 32.89 8.86 8.40
C LEU A 118 32.58 8.06 7.13
N ALA A 119 32.77 6.74 7.17
CA ALA A 119 32.35 5.85 6.09
C ALA A 119 30.88 6.05 5.75
N GLY A 120 30.03 6.23 6.76
CA GLY A 120 28.61 6.51 6.57
C GLY A 120 28.32 7.85 5.88
N VAL A 121 29.14 8.87 6.11
CA VAL A 121 29.01 10.16 5.40
C VAL A 121 29.33 9.96 3.92
N VAL A 122 30.50 9.37 3.63
CA VAL A 122 31.00 9.20 2.25
C VAL A 122 30.12 8.22 1.46
N THR A 123 29.80 7.07 2.05
CA THR A 123 29.04 6.03 1.37
C THR A 123 27.58 6.38 1.19
N ASN A 124 26.90 7.08 2.12
CA ASN A 124 25.51 7.52 1.86
C ASN A 124 25.43 8.57 0.74
N LEU A 125 26.46 9.39 0.54
CA LEU A 125 26.57 10.30 -0.62
C LEU A 125 26.86 9.53 -1.93
N ALA A 126 27.72 8.52 -1.88
CA ALA A 126 28.12 7.71 -3.04
C ALA A 126 27.12 6.58 -3.39
N ALA A 127 26.26 6.20 -2.44
CA ALA A 127 25.38 5.04 -2.46
C ALA A 127 24.40 5.02 -3.64
N GLY A 128 23.84 6.19 -3.99
CA GLY A 128 22.93 6.33 -5.13
C GLY A 128 23.60 6.01 -6.47
N LEU A 129 24.92 6.23 -6.57
CA LEU A 129 25.71 6.01 -7.78
C LEU A 129 26.16 4.54 -7.91
N MET A 130 26.49 3.89 -6.78
CA MET A 130 27.03 2.51 -6.77
C MET A 130 25.93 1.46 -6.98
N GLY A 131 24.79 1.58 -6.31
CA GLY A 131 23.68 0.63 -6.44
C GLY A 131 23.10 0.58 -7.86
N ALA A 132 22.99 1.75 -8.51
CA ALA A 132 22.53 1.88 -9.89
C ALA A 132 23.45 1.20 -10.92
N LYS A 133 24.78 1.21 -10.68
CA LYS A 133 25.78 0.65 -11.60
C LYS A 133 26.02 -0.86 -11.41
N TRP A 134 26.12 -1.31 -10.16
CA TRP A 134 26.55 -2.69 -9.87
C TRP A 134 25.37 -3.68 -9.78
N GLY A 135 24.18 -3.19 -9.44
CA GLY A 135 23.02 -4.03 -9.13
C GLY A 135 23.05 -4.55 -7.68
N ILE A 136 21.92 -5.05 -7.20
CA ILE A 136 21.71 -5.36 -5.79
C ILE A 136 22.57 -6.53 -5.31
N ARG A 137 22.71 -7.59 -6.12
CA ARG A 137 23.52 -8.77 -5.76
C ARG A 137 24.96 -8.42 -5.43
N TYR A 138 25.64 -7.71 -6.34
CA TYR A 138 27.04 -7.35 -6.14
C TYR A 138 27.21 -6.37 -4.98
N THR A 139 26.32 -5.39 -4.85
CA THR A 139 26.35 -4.44 -3.74
C THR A 139 26.22 -5.15 -2.38
N LEU A 140 25.28 -6.09 -2.26
CA LEU A 140 25.07 -6.88 -1.04
C LEU A 140 26.28 -7.78 -0.74
N LEU A 141 26.79 -8.53 -1.74
CA LEU A 141 27.94 -9.41 -1.56
C LEU A 141 29.21 -8.65 -1.19
N THR A 142 29.47 -7.51 -1.83
CA THR A 142 30.60 -6.64 -1.47
C THR A 142 30.46 -6.17 -0.03
N GLY A 143 29.26 -5.78 0.41
CA GLY A 143 29.00 -5.43 1.81
C GLY A 143 29.29 -6.59 2.77
N LEU A 144 28.77 -7.79 2.50
CA LEU A 144 29.02 -8.98 3.33
C LEU A 144 30.52 -9.36 3.37
N CYS A 145 31.22 -9.30 2.23
CA CYS A 145 32.66 -9.56 2.16
C CYS A 145 33.46 -8.53 2.97
N LEU A 146 33.15 -7.23 2.83
CA LEU A 146 33.82 -6.18 3.60
C LEU A 146 33.58 -6.33 5.11
N GLN A 147 32.41 -6.82 5.51
CA GLN A 147 32.12 -7.13 6.91
C GLN A 147 33.02 -8.26 7.43
N LEU A 148 33.20 -9.33 6.65
CA LEU A 148 34.13 -10.41 6.99
C LEU A 148 35.57 -9.93 7.06
N VAL A 149 35.98 -9.04 6.15
CA VAL A 149 37.32 -8.43 6.20
C VAL A 149 37.49 -7.61 7.47
N GLY A 150 36.53 -6.74 7.80
CA GLY A 150 36.59 -5.92 9.01
C GLY A 150 36.62 -6.75 10.30
N ILE A 151 35.74 -7.76 10.43
CA ILE A 151 35.76 -8.68 11.58
C ILE A 151 37.02 -9.54 11.58
N GLY A 152 37.48 -9.98 10.40
CA GLY A 152 38.71 -10.75 10.22
C GLY A 152 39.94 -10.00 10.66
N MET A 153 40.03 -8.70 10.36
CA MET A 153 41.10 -7.82 10.86
C MET A 153 41.10 -7.80 12.39
N LEU A 154 39.94 -7.76 13.05
CA LEU A 154 39.89 -7.73 14.52
C LEU A 154 40.51 -8.96 15.21
N PHE A 155 40.67 -10.11 14.52
CA PHE A 155 41.45 -11.24 15.04
C PHE A 155 42.95 -10.91 15.16
N GLY A 156 43.45 -9.96 14.37
CA GLY A 156 44.84 -9.51 14.37
C GLY A 156 45.17 -8.49 15.46
N TRP A 157 44.22 -8.10 16.33
CA TRP A 157 44.50 -7.20 17.44
C TRP A 157 45.35 -7.89 18.52
N GLN A 158 46.64 -7.58 18.58
CA GLN A 158 47.58 -8.20 19.50
C GLN A 158 47.63 -7.50 20.87
N ASP A 159 47.94 -8.28 21.91
CA ASP A 159 48.04 -7.77 23.29
C ASP A 159 49.26 -6.87 23.53
N GLY A 160 50.35 -7.05 22.78
CA GLY A 160 51.61 -6.33 22.96
C GLY A 160 51.70 -4.98 22.25
N TRP A 161 50.67 -4.57 21.51
CA TRP A 161 50.68 -3.30 20.77
C TRP A 161 50.60 -2.09 21.68
N SER A 162 51.24 -1.01 21.28
CA SER A 162 50.97 0.30 21.84
C SER A 162 49.51 0.70 21.58
N LYS A 163 48.99 1.59 22.43
CA LYS A 163 47.63 2.12 22.25
C LYS A 163 47.44 2.75 20.87
N THR A 164 48.43 3.49 20.37
CA THR A 164 48.38 4.15 19.06
C THR A 164 48.25 3.13 17.92
N GLU A 165 49.07 2.08 17.93
CA GLU A 165 49.00 1.01 16.91
C GLU A 165 47.64 0.33 16.91
N ALA A 166 47.12 -0.01 18.10
CA ALA A 166 45.80 -0.58 18.25
C ALA A 166 44.70 0.36 17.74
N ILE A 167 44.76 1.65 18.07
CA ILE A 167 43.79 2.65 17.60
C ILE A 167 43.80 2.72 16.08
N VAL A 168 44.97 2.88 15.45
CA VAL A 168 45.07 2.97 13.98
C VAL A 168 44.51 1.71 13.32
N TYR A 169 44.90 0.54 13.81
CA TYR A 169 44.48 -0.73 13.25
C TYR A 169 42.98 -1.00 13.41
N VAL A 170 42.45 -0.80 14.62
CA VAL A 170 41.01 -0.99 14.90
C VAL A 170 40.20 0.03 14.13
N THR A 171 40.66 1.27 13.99
CA THR A 171 40.00 2.30 13.17
C THR A 171 39.89 1.86 11.71
N ALA A 172 40.94 1.25 11.16
CA ALA A 172 40.92 0.70 9.80
C ALA A 172 39.95 -0.49 9.67
N ALA A 173 39.91 -1.39 10.65
CA ALA A 173 38.92 -2.48 10.68
C ALA A 173 37.48 -1.93 10.75
N GLN A 174 37.26 -0.91 11.58
CA GLN A 174 35.98 -0.23 11.74
C GLN A 174 35.56 0.55 10.47
N LEU A 175 36.49 1.12 9.71
CA LEU A 175 36.23 1.69 8.39
C LEU A 175 35.61 0.64 7.44
N MET A 176 36.19 -0.56 7.39
CA MET A 176 35.69 -1.65 6.54
C MET A 176 34.26 -2.07 6.92
N CYS A 177 33.99 -2.24 8.23
CA CYS A 177 32.64 -2.49 8.74
C CYS A 177 31.68 -1.33 8.44
N GLY A 178 32.15 -0.09 8.53
CA GLY A 178 31.36 1.11 8.23
C GLY A 178 30.92 1.15 6.77
N ILE A 179 31.83 0.83 5.83
CA ILE A 179 31.50 0.73 4.40
C ILE A 179 30.55 -0.44 4.16
N ALA A 180 30.82 -1.60 4.76
CA ALA A 180 30.00 -2.80 4.65
C ALA A 180 28.53 -2.54 5.05
N LYS A 181 28.33 -1.78 6.14
CA LYS A 181 27.01 -1.40 6.66
C LYS A 181 26.17 -0.65 5.65
N ASP A 182 26.71 0.41 5.06
CA ASP A 182 25.94 1.24 4.15
C ASP A 182 25.71 0.55 2.80
N LEU A 183 26.64 -0.29 2.31
CA LEU A 183 26.43 -1.11 1.10
C LEU A 183 25.33 -2.16 1.28
N THR A 184 25.36 -2.92 2.38
CA THR A 184 24.33 -3.94 2.69
C THR A 184 22.96 -3.31 2.91
N LYS A 185 22.91 -2.10 3.47
CA LYS A 185 21.69 -1.31 3.70
C LYS A 185 21.00 -0.86 2.40
N LEU A 186 21.74 -0.62 1.32
CA LEU A 186 21.17 -0.25 0.02
C LEU A 186 20.35 -1.40 -0.59
N GLY A 187 20.82 -2.64 -0.44
CA GLY A 187 20.08 -3.82 -0.85
C GLY A 187 18.72 -3.91 -0.16
N GLY A 188 18.68 -3.74 1.17
CA GLY A 188 17.44 -3.80 1.95
C GLY A 188 16.42 -2.71 1.61
N LYS A 189 16.87 -1.47 1.34
CA LYS A 189 15.98 -0.35 0.95
C LYS A 189 15.39 -0.51 -0.45
N THR A 190 16.11 -1.17 -1.36
CA THR A 190 15.65 -1.33 -2.75
C THR A 190 14.63 -2.46 -2.88
N VAL A 191 14.72 -3.47 -2.01
CA VAL A 191 13.76 -4.59 -1.96
C VAL A 191 12.35 -4.16 -1.57
N THR A 192 12.21 -3.21 -0.64
CA THR A 192 10.90 -2.67 -0.26
C THR A 192 10.22 -1.95 -1.42
N LYS A 193 11.01 -1.36 -2.34
CA LYS A 193 10.50 -0.75 -3.58
C LYS A 193 10.22 -1.76 -4.70
N LEU A 194 11.02 -2.81 -4.83
CA LEU A 194 10.88 -3.79 -5.92
C LEU A 194 9.75 -4.82 -5.73
N VAL A 195 9.29 -5.01 -4.50
CA VAL A 195 8.33 -6.08 -4.13
C VAL A 195 6.93 -5.51 -3.88
N THR A 196 6.80 -4.19 -3.88
CA THR A 196 5.53 -3.50 -3.66
C THR A 196 5.12 -2.83 -4.97
N PRO A 197 4.04 -3.29 -5.65
CA PRO A 197 3.49 -2.58 -6.80
C PRO A 197 3.22 -1.11 -6.45
N GLU A 198 3.51 -0.18 -7.36
CA GLU A 198 3.38 1.28 -7.13
C GLU A 198 1.96 1.70 -6.69
N GLU A 199 0.96 0.84 -6.89
CA GLU A 199 -0.45 0.97 -6.51
C GLU A 199 -0.75 0.83 -4.99
N LYS A 200 0.23 0.48 -4.14
CA LYS A 200 0.04 0.24 -2.68
C LYS A 200 0.85 1.17 -1.76
N GLN A 201 0.90 2.47 -2.03
CA GLN A 201 1.69 3.46 -1.26
C GLN A 201 1.37 3.51 0.26
N SER A 202 0.13 3.24 0.70
CA SER A 202 -0.24 3.23 2.12
C SER A 202 0.23 1.98 2.88
N SER A 203 0.21 0.81 2.23
CA SER A 203 0.80 -0.44 2.73
C SER A 203 2.32 -0.42 2.67
N LEU A 204 2.91 0.29 1.69
CA LEU A 204 4.35 0.57 1.66
C LEU A 204 4.78 1.30 2.92
N PHE A 205 4.04 2.34 3.36
CA PHE A 205 4.40 3.07 4.58
C PHE A 205 4.27 2.22 5.86
N LYS A 206 3.23 1.38 6.01
CA LYS A 206 3.09 0.48 7.17
C LYS A 206 4.14 -0.63 7.19
N LEU A 207 4.39 -1.28 6.04
CA LEU A 207 5.40 -2.32 5.90
C LEU A 207 6.81 -1.73 6.08
N VAL A 208 7.11 -0.58 5.48
CA VAL A 208 8.39 0.13 5.65
C VAL A 208 8.56 0.58 7.11
N SER A 209 7.51 1.08 7.77
CA SER A 209 7.56 1.45 9.19
C SER A 209 7.82 0.25 10.09
N PHE A 210 7.11 -0.86 9.86
CA PHE A 210 7.30 -2.13 10.58
C PHE A 210 8.70 -2.71 10.36
N ILE A 211 9.16 -2.83 9.11
CA ILE A 211 10.51 -3.30 8.76
C ILE A 211 11.58 -2.36 9.37
N THR A 212 11.34 -1.05 9.40
CA THR A 212 12.26 -0.08 10.00
C THR A 212 12.39 -0.28 11.50
N GLY A 213 11.28 -0.50 12.22
CA GLY A 213 11.28 -0.81 13.64
C GLY A 213 11.97 -2.15 13.94
N TRP A 214 11.63 -3.19 13.18
CA TRP A 214 12.22 -4.52 13.31
C TRP A 214 13.73 -4.53 13.12
N LYS A 215 14.25 -3.83 12.10
CA LYS A 215 15.70 -3.68 11.87
C LYS A 215 16.39 -3.06 13.08
N ASN A 216 15.83 -1.99 13.65
CA ASN A 216 16.42 -1.36 14.83
C ASN A 216 16.41 -2.33 16.02
N SER A 217 15.31 -3.09 16.23
CA SER A 217 15.27 -4.12 17.27
C SER A 217 16.36 -5.18 17.11
N LEU A 218 16.64 -5.64 15.89
CA LEU A 218 17.72 -6.59 15.62
C LEU A 218 19.11 -6.01 15.86
N LYS A 219 19.31 -4.70 15.62
CA LYS A 219 20.55 -4.03 16.03
C LYS A 219 20.72 -4.12 17.55
N GLY A 220 19.64 -3.94 18.32
CA GLY A 220 19.63 -4.16 19.76
C GLY A 220 19.98 -5.59 20.15
N ALA A 221 19.40 -6.59 19.48
CA ALA A 221 19.78 -8.00 19.68
C ALA A 221 21.28 -8.24 19.40
N GLY A 222 21.83 -7.60 18.37
CA GLY A 222 23.27 -7.58 18.09
C GLY A 222 24.11 -7.01 19.24
N TYR A 223 23.70 -5.87 19.81
CA TYR A 223 24.39 -5.27 20.96
C TYR A 223 24.45 -6.25 22.14
N PHE A 224 23.34 -6.90 22.46
CA PHE A 224 23.31 -7.90 23.52
C PHE A 224 24.19 -9.10 23.20
N LEU A 225 24.10 -9.64 21.98
CA LEU A 225 24.93 -10.76 21.52
C LEU A 225 26.43 -10.44 21.66
N GLY A 226 26.87 -9.25 21.20
CA GLY A 226 28.26 -8.83 21.29
C GLY A 226 28.72 -8.67 22.74
N ALA A 227 27.90 -8.04 23.59
CA ALA A 227 28.24 -7.83 24.99
C ALA A 227 28.27 -9.12 25.82
N ALA A 228 27.37 -10.06 25.53
CA ALA A 228 27.31 -11.36 26.19
C ALA A 228 28.48 -12.25 25.77
N THR A 229 28.76 -12.35 24.46
CA THR A 229 29.81 -13.24 23.93
C THR A 229 31.22 -12.74 24.28
N VAL A 230 31.47 -11.42 24.23
CA VAL A 230 32.79 -10.86 24.58
C VAL A 230 33.12 -11.03 26.06
N GLY A 231 32.09 -11.18 26.91
CA GLY A 231 32.25 -11.54 28.31
C GLY A 231 32.82 -12.94 28.52
N VAL A 232 32.67 -13.84 27.55
CA VAL A 232 33.19 -15.21 27.59
C VAL A 232 34.58 -15.25 26.94
N ASN A 233 34.67 -14.88 25.65
CA ASN A 233 35.93 -14.91 24.92
C ASN A 233 35.86 -14.00 23.67
N TYR A 234 36.87 -13.15 23.50
CA TYR A 234 36.95 -12.19 22.39
C TYR A 234 36.97 -12.88 21.01
N TYR A 235 37.86 -13.85 20.80
CA TYR A 235 38.00 -14.56 19.52
C TYR A 235 36.76 -15.41 19.18
N MET A 236 36.16 -16.07 20.18
CA MET A 236 34.89 -16.78 19.99
C MET A 236 33.78 -15.83 19.52
N SER A 237 33.73 -14.63 20.08
CA SER A 237 32.73 -13.62 19.70
C SER A 237 32.88 -13.23 18.23
N LEU A 238 34.11 -12.95 17.78
CA LEU A 238 34.39 -12.66 16.37
C LEU A 238 34.06 -13.86 15.47
N GLY A 239 34.37 -15.09 15.91
CA GLY A 239 34.03 -16.32 15.19
C GLY A 239 32.52 -16.51 14.99
N ILE A 240 31.71 -16.23 16.01
CA ILE A 240 30.25 -16.24 15.91
C ILE A 240 29.78 -15.22 14.86
N LEU A 241 30.33 -14.00 14.86
CA LEU A 241 29.95 -12.99 13.86
C LEU A 241 30.33 -13.40 12.44
N CYS A 242 31.53 -13.95 12.24
CA CYS A 242 31.94 -14.51 10.96
C CYS A 242 31.00 -15.64 10.51
N GLY A 243 30.63 -16.55 11.40
CA GLY A 243 29.69 -17.63 11.11
C GLY A 243 28.33 -17.13 10.64
N LEU A 244 27.78 -16.09 11.28
CA LEU A 244 26.51 -15.48 10.88
C LEU A 244 26.58 -14.84 9.48
N ILE A 245 27.69 -14.17 9.14
CA ILE A 245 27.87 -13.61 7.78
C ILE A 245 28.10 -14.70 6.75
N LEU A 246 28.94 -15.71 7.05
CA LEU A 246 29.21 -16.83 6.16
C LEU A 246 27.95 -17.64 5.87
N ALA A 247 27.07 -17.79 6.85
CA ALA A 247 25.74 -18.35 6.63
C ALA A 247 25.01 -17.53 5.57
N ALA A 248 24.92 -16.19 5.70
CA ALA A 248 24.17 -15.34 4.77
C ALA A 248 24.65 -15.37 3.30
N MET A 249 25.94 -15.67 3.05
CA MET A 249 26.58 -15.47 1.75
C MET A 249 26.12 -16.42 0.63
N PRO A 250 26.02 -17.76 0.80
CA PRO A 250 25.57 -18.68 -0.24
C PRO A 250 24.21 -18.31 -0.84
N TRP A 251 23.26 -17.88 0.00
CA TRP A 251 21.93 -17.48 -0.46
C TRP A 251 21.98 -16.19 -1.27
N ALA A 252 22.72 -15.17 -0.80
CA ALA A 252 22.92 -13.93 -1.56
C ALA A 252 23.67 -14.16 -2.87
N ALA A 253 24.64 -15.09 -2.88
CA ALA A 253 25.48 -15.38 -4.04
C ALA A 253 24.73 -16.15 -5.13
N THR A 254 23.90 -17.12 -4.77
CA THR A 254 23.28 -18.04 -5.75
C THR A 254 21.83 -17.70 -6.03
N GLY A 255 21.12 -17.07 -5.10
CA GLY A 255 19.68 -16.85 -5.21
C GLY A 255 19.25 -15.47 -5.72
N LEU A 256 20.19 -14.58 -6.07
CA LEU A 256 19.91 -13.27 -6.66
C LEU A 256 20.38 -13.18 -8.12
N SER A 257 19.56 -12.58 -8.99
CA SER A 257 19.93 -12.34 -10.38
C SER A 257 20.89 -11.15 -10.53
N ASN A 258 21.74 -11.18 -11.56
CA ASN A 258 22.73 -10.13 -11.81
C ASN A 258 22.12 -8.82 -12.35
N GLN A 259 20.86 -8.86 -12.79
CA GLN A 259 20.16 -7.70 -13.36
C GLN A 259 19.26 -6.99 -12.34
N LEU A 260 19.08 -7.55 -11.14
CA LEU A 260 18.17 -7.03 -10.13
C LEU A 260 18.63 -5.64 -9.64
N GLY A 261 17.76 -4.63 -9.82
CA GLY A 261 17.96 -3.26 -9.34
C GLY A 261 18.99 -2.42 -10.10
N ARG A 262 19.37 -2.80 -11.33
CA ARG A 262 20.18 -1.94 -12.21
C ARG A 262 19.29 -0.89 -12.88
N ALA A 263 19.64 0.39 -12.73
CA ALA A 263 18.94 1.49 -13.40
C ALA A 263 19.54 1.76 -14.80
N ARG A 264 18.74 2.33 -15.72
CA ARG A 264 19.26 2.87 -16.99
C ARG A 264 20.29 3.97 -16.66
N LYS A 265 21.42 3.98 -17.37
CA LYS A 265 22.53 4.93 -17.18
C LYS A 265 22.03 6.38 -17.07
N GLU A 266 22.07 6.94 -15.87
CA GLU A 266 22.10 8.38 -15.66
C GLU A 266 23.45 8.75 -15.02
N ASN A 267 24.21 9.58 -15.73
CA ASN A 267 25.49 10.11 -15.25
C ASN A 267 25.21 11.33 -14.37
N VAL A 268 25.01 11.12 -13.08
CA VAL A 268 24.83 12.22 -12.11
C VAL A 268 26.21 12.73 -11.67
N SER A 269 26.40 14.06 -11.70
CA SER A 269 27.62 14.73 -11.23
C SER A 269 27.58 14.99 -9.72
N PHE A 270 28.73 14.83 -9.03
CA PHE A 270 28.87 15.08 -7.58
C PHE A 270 28.48 16.52 -7.18
N ALA A 271 28.67 17.50 -8.07
CA ALA A 271 28.30 18.90 -7.83
C ALA A 271 26.77 19.12 -7.80
N GLN A 272 25.99 18.25 -8.44
CA GLN A 272 24.54 18.33 -8.47
C GLN A 272 23.89 17.80 -7.18
N LEU A 273 24.60 16.99 -6.37
CA LEU A 273 24.12 16.46 -5.09
C LEU A 273 23.81 17.54 -4.06
N PHE A 274 24.51 18.68 -4.11
CA PHE A 274 24.38 19.76 -3.12
C PHE A 274 23.36 20.85 -3.52
N ARG A 275 22.74 20.76 -4.70
CA ARG A 275 21.68 21.68 -5.14
C ARG A 275 20.29 21.14 -4.73
N ASN A 276 20.00 21.15 -3.43
CA ASN A 276 18.70 20.74 -2.90
C ASN A 276 17.78 21.93 -2.57
N LYS A 277 16.47 21.67 -2.45
CA LYS A 277 15.48 22.65 -1.98
C LYS A 277 15.84 23.16 -0.57
N PRO A 278 15.51 24.42 -0.21
CA PRO A 278 15.82 24.99 1.10
C PRO A 278 15.36 24.14 2.29
N ASN A 279 14.12 23.64 2.27
CA ASN A 279 13.58 22.80 3.34
C ASN A 279 14.36 21.51 3.55
N VAL A 280 14.90 20.90 2.48
CA VAL A 280 15.76 19.71 2.60
C VAL A 280 17.07 20.04 3.29
N ASN A 281 17.68 21.18 2.97
CA ASN A 281 18.95 21.60 3.57
C ASN A 281 18.76 21.94 5.06
N ILE A 282 17.68 22.65 5.40
CA ILE A 282 17.32 22.98 6.79
C ILE A 282 17.06 21.70 7.58
N LEU A 283 16.23 20.79 7.05
CA LEU A 283 15.93 19.52 7.70
C LEU A 283 17.17 18.64 7.86
N SER A 284 18.02 18.56 6.84
CA SER A 284 19.30 17.85 6.87
C SER A 284 20.23 18.43 7.94
N LEU A 285 20.32 19.76 8.05
CA LEU A 285 21.11 20.44 9.08
C LEU A 285 20.56 20.14 10.49
N SER A 286 19.25 20.26 10.68
CA SER A 286 18.61 19.90 11.96
C SER A 286 18.92 18.45 12.36
N ARG A 287 18.97 17.56 11.36
CA ARG A 287 19.25 16.13 11.57
C ARG A 287 20.65 15.85 12.11
N VAL A 288 21.65 16.69 11.76
CA VAL A 288 23.01 16.63 12.32
C VAL A 288 22.94 16.80 13.84
N PHE A 289 22.28 17.87 14.30
CA PHE A 289 22.17 18.17 15.71
C PHE A 289 21.29 17.17 16.47
N LEU A 290 20.19 16.73 15.86
CA LEU A 290 19.30 15.75 16.48
C LEU A 290 20.03 14.43 16.79
N PHE A 291 20.73 13.83 15.82
CA PHE A 291 21.49 12.60 16.08
C PHE A 291 22.74 12.83 16.91
N GLY A 292 23.39 13.99 16.78
CA GLY A 292 24.48 14.39 17.66
C GLY A 292 24.05 14.45 19.12
N ALA A 293 22.85 14.96 19.42
CA ALA A 293 22.32 15.02 20.78
C ALA A 293 22.25 13.63 21.43
N ARG A 294 21.87 12.58 20.69
CA ARG A 294 21.88 11.21 21.21
C ARG A 294 23.30 10.67 21.38
N ASP A 295 24.14 10.78 20.35
CA ASP A 295 25.48 10.15 20.36
C ASP A 295 26.45 10.86 21.31
N LEU A 296 26.11 12.07 21.75
CA LEU A 296 26.83 12.81 22.78
C LEU A 296 26.89 12.10 24.13
N TRP A 297 25.96 11.20 24.45
CA TRP A 297 25.99 10.42 25.70
C TRP A 297 25.81 8.93 25.48
N PHE A 298 25.12 8.49 24.41
CA PHE A 298 24.73 7.10 24.23
C PHE A 298 25.88 6.18 23.76
N GLU A 299 26.67 6.61 22.78
CA GLU A 299 27.49 5.68 21.98
C GLU A 299 28.75 5.21 22.72
N VAL A 300 29.49 6.12 23.36
CA VAL A 300 30.73 5.80 24.10
C VAL A 300 30.60 6.11 25.60
N PRO A 301 30.11 7.29 26.03
CA PRO A 301 30.13 7.67 27.45
C PRO A 301 29.26 6.78 28.34
N LEU A 302 28.03 6.47 27.92
CA LEU A 302 27.10 5.67 28.72
C LEU A 302 27.64 4.25 29.00
N PRO A 303 28.10 3.46 28.01
CA PRO A 303 28.74 2.18 28.29
C PRO A 303 29.93 2.27 29.26
N PHE A 304 30.76 3.30 29.11
CA PHE A 304 31.90 3.55 30.02
C PHE A 304 31.42 3.88 31.45
N PHE A 305 30.40 4.72 31.58
CA PHE A 305 29.82 5.13 32.86
C PHE A 305 29.14 3.96 33.57
N LEU A 306 28.37 3.15 32.83
CA LEU A 306 27.74 1.94 33.37
C LEU A 306 28.77 0.92 33.83
N ARG A 307 29.92 0.80 33.15
CA ARG A 307 30.98 -0.16 33.47
C ARG A 307 31.94 0.29 34.56
N SER A 308 32.04 1.59 34.85
CA SER A 308 32.99 2.12 35.82
C SER A 308 32.53 1.84 37.26
N PRO A 309 33.29 1.07 38.06
CA PRO A 309 32.91 0.73 39.44
C PRO A 309 33.32 1.78 40.47
N ALA A 310 34.29 2.67 40.17
CA ALA A 310 34.84 3.61 41.14
C ALA A 310 33.96 4.85 41.37
N SER A 311 33.25 5.31 40.31
CA SER A 311 32.43 6.53 40.35
C SER A 311 31.27 6.50 39.35
N GLY A 312 31.01 5.33 38.75
CA GLY A 312 29.90 5.08 37.84
C GLY A 312 28.93 4.07 38.45
N ILE A 313 28.28 3.25 37.63
CA ILE A 313 27.30 2.27 38.15
C ILE A 313 27.95 0.90 38.45
N GLY A 314 29.06 0.54 37.80
CA GLY A 314 29.77 -0.72 38.04
C GLY A 314 29.06 -2.00 37.56
N TRP A 315 28.13 -1.88 36.60
CA TRP A 315 27.40 -3.02 36.04
C TRP A 315 28.29 -3.99 35.26
N SER A 316 27.88 -5.25 35.20
CA SER A 316 28.53 -6.29 34.39
C SER A 316 28.45 -5.96 32.88
N ARG A 317 29.31 -6.60 32.07
CA ARG A 317 29.31 -6.46 30.61
C ARG A 317 27.94 -6.81 30.01
N SER A 318 27.36 -7.93 30.43
CA SER A 318 26.07 -8.41 29.94
C SER A 318 24.92 -7.48 30.33
N LEU A 319 24.93 -6.94 31.55
CA LEU A 319 23.89 -6.01 32.01
C LEU A 319 23.98 -4.66 31.27
N THR A 320 25.21 -4.16 31.05
CA THR A 320 25.46 -2.97 30.23
C THR A 320 24.95 -3.19 28.79
N GLY A 321 25.26 -4.34 28.20
CA GLY A 321 24.79 -4.72 26.88
C GLY A 321 23.26 -4.87 26.79
N ALA A 322 22.64 -5.49 27.80
CA ALA A 322 21.19 -5.66 27.88
C ALA A 322 20.48 -4.30 27.97
N PHE A 323 20.98 -3.37 28.79
CA PHE A 323 20.43 -2.03 28.90
C PHE A 323 20.44 -1.28 27.56
N LEU A 324 21.57 -1.29 26.86
CA LEU A 324 21.70 -0.65 25.54
C LEU A 324 20.85 -1.35 24.49
N ALA A 325 20.78 -2.69 24.53
CA ALA A 325 19.97 -3.47 23.61
C ALA A 325 18.47 -3.16 23.75
N ILE A 326 17.95 -3.18 24.99
CA ILE A 326 16.55 -2.85 25.27
C ILE A 326 16.26 -1.40 24.86
N TRP A 327 17.18 -0.46 25.13
CA TRP A 327 17.03 0.93 24.68
C TRP A 327 16.86 1.03 23.16
N ILE A 328 17.72 0.33 22.38
CA ILE A 328 17.67 0.33 20.91
C ILE A 328 16.39 -0.35 20.40
N ILE A 329 15.93 -1.42 21.06
CA ILE A 329 14.67 -2.10 20.73
C ILE A 329 13.48 -1.17 20.95
N VAL A 330 13.40 -0.52 22.11
CA VAL A 330 12.34 0.46 22.42
C VAL A 330 12.36 1.60 21.41
N TYR A 331 13.54 2.15 21.09
CA TYR A 331 13.69 3.18 20.06
C TYR A 331 13.09 2.71 18.71
N GLY A 332 13.42 1.48 18.30
CA GLY A 332 12.92 0.89 17.06
C GLY A 332 11.39 0.77 17.02
N GLN A 333 10.80 0.24 18.10
CA GLN A 333 9.35 0.04 18.18
C GLN A 333 8.61 1.37 18.24
N CYS A 334 9.03 2.30 19.12
CA CYS A 334 8.43 3.63 19.21
C CYS A 334 8.50 4.39 17.88
N GLN A 335 9.63 4.30 17.17
CA GLN A 335 9.78 4.91 15.85
C GLN A 335 8.77 4.35 14.84
N SER A 336 8.51 3.04 14.89
CA SER A 336 7.57 2.39 13.97
C SER A 336 6.10 2.74 14.25
N TRP A 337 5.77 3.00 15.52
CA TRP A 337 4.41 3.34 15.97
C TRP A 337 4.08 4.83 15.91
N THR A 338 5.10 5.69 15.80
CA THR A 338 4.91 7.16 15.83
C THR A 338 3.87 7.66 14.83
N PRO A 339 3.81 7.17 13.57
CA PRO A 339 2.80 7.65 12.64
C PRO A 339 1.36 7.32 13.08
N GLN A 340 1.11 6.13 13.65
CA GLN A 340 -0.24 5.73 14.07
C GLN A 340 -0.62 6.28 15.46
N LEU A 341 0.33 6.37 16.38
CA LEU A 341 0.06 6.70 17.79
C LEU A 341 0.28 8.17 18.13
N VAL A 342 1.07 8.92 17.33
CA VAL A 342 1.35 10.33 17.58
C VAL A 342 0.77 11.20 16.47
N LEU A 343 1.17 10.98 15.22
CA LEU A 343 0.77 11.85 14.11
C LEU A 343 -0.71 11.72 13.74
N GLY A 344 -1.23 10.49 13.73
CA GLY A 344 -2.64 10.20 13.48
C GLY A 344 -3.60 10.92 14.44
N PRO A 345 -3.48 10.72 15.77
CA PRO A 345 -4.32 11.39 16.76
C PRO A 345 -4.21 12.92 16.74
N LEU A 346 -3.02 13.45 16.44
CA LEU A 346 -2.79 14.89 16.31
C LEU A 346 -3.30 15.48 14.97
N ARG A 347 -3.71 14.64 14.02
CA ARG A 347 -4.10 15.02 12.65
C ARG A 347 -3.02 15.85 11.93
N GLN A 348 -1.76 15.45 12.09
CA GLN A 348 -0.59 16.16 11.56
C GLN A 348 0.09 15.33 10.47
N SER A 349 -0.50 15.33 9.27
CA SER A 349 0.03 14.65 8.08
C SER A 349 -0.12 15.57 6.85
N PRO A 350 0.97 16.18 6.34
CA PRO A 350 2.34 16.12 6.87
C PRO A 350 2.49 16.82 8.23
N PRO A 351 3.46 16.43 9.07
CA PRO A 351 3.76 17.13 10.32
C PRO A 351 4.11 18.60 10.05
N SER A 352 3.53 19.54 10.80
CA SER A 352 3.98 20.94 10.73
C SER A 352 5.37 21.10 11.34
N LYS A 353 6.07 22.18 10.96
CA LYS A 353 7.36 22.52 11.55
C LYS A 353 7.28 22.75 13.06
N TRP A 354 6.13 23.21 13.55
CA TRP A 354 5.87 23.40 14.98
C TRP A 354 5.85 22.08 15.74
N VAL A 355 5.36 21.01 15.12
CA VAL A 355 5.41 19.66 15.71
C VAL A 355 6.85 19.19 15.78
N ALA A 356 7.64 19.34 14.71
CA ALA A 356 9.06 19.00 14.73
C ALA A 356 9.82 19.77 15.82
N ALA A 357 9.66 21.09 15.87
CA ALA A 357 10.29 21.95 16.88
C ALA A 357 9.83 21.62 18.31
N LEU A 358 8.54 21.35 18.54
CA LEU A 358 8.02 20.97 19.86
C LEU A 358 8.71 19.71 20.37
N TRP A 359 8.78 18.65 19.57
CA TRP A 359 9.41 17.40 19.98
C TRP A 359 10.93 17.54 20.17
N SER A 360 11.60 18.39 19.37
CA SER A 360 12.99 18.79 19.60
C SER A 360 13.17 19.56 20.92
N GLY A 361 12.23 20.45 21.27
CA GLY A 361 12.23 21.19 22.53
C GLY A 361 12.00 20.29 23.76
N ILE A 362 11.01 19.40 23.71
CA ILE A 362 10.76 18.41 24.77
C ILE A 362 11.98 17.51 24.97
N LEU A 363 12.64 17.11 23.87
CA LEU A 363 13.83 16.28 23.93
C LEU A 363 14.96 16.92 24.73
N ALA A 364 15.12 18.25 24.68
CA ALA A 364 16.17 18.96 25.40
C ALA A 364 15.98 18.95 26.93
N VAL A 365 14.74 18.81 27.42
CA VAL A 365 14.43 18.80 28.86
C VAL A 365 15.03 17.59 29.56
N LEU A 366 15.00 16.42 28.92
CA LEU A 366 15.42 15.16 29.54
C LEU A 366 16.93 15.08 29.84
N PRO A 367 17.86 15.36 28.90
CA PRO A 367 19.28 15.41 29.22
C PRO A 367 19.61 16.60 30.13
N LEU A 368 18.83 17.69 30.10
CA LEU A 368 18.99 18.81 31.04
C LEU A 368 18.70 18.34 32.47
N THR A 369 17.57 17.66 32.68
CA THR A 369 17.22 17.14 34.01
C THR A 369 18.26 16.18 34.55
N LEU A 370 18.70 15.21 33.75
CA LEU A 370 19.72 14.26 34.18
C LEU A 370 21.09 14.94 34.38
N GLY A 371 21.48 15.86 33.50
CA GLY A 371 22.73 16.63 33.62
C GLY A 371 22.78 17.47 34.89
N ILE A 372 21.68 18.14 35.27
CA ILE A 372 21.59 18.88 36.53
C ILE A 372 21.70 17.94 37.73
N VAL A 373 20.98 16.80 37.71
CA VAL A 373 21.06 15.81 38.80
C VAL A 373 22.48 15.27 38.97
N MET A 374 23.23 15.12 37.88
CA MET A 374 24.61 14.64 37.90
C MET A 374 25.62 15.71 38.34
N LEU A 375 25.48 16.95 37.87
CA LEU A 375 26.48 18.01 38.10
C LEU A 375 26.22 18.83 39.36
N ALA A 376 24.97 18.91 39.82
CA ALA A 376 24.57 19.74 40.96
C ALA A 376 23.90 18.94 42.09
N GLY A 377 23.60 17.65 41.88
CA GLY A 377 22.97 16.80 42.87
C GLY A 377 23.93 15.79 43.51
N ASP A 378 23.62 15.39 44.74
CA ASP A 378 24.41 14.39 45.47
C ASP A 378 24.13 12.95 45.01
N THR A 379 23.17 12.73 44.10
CA THR A 379 22.69 11.39 43.70
C THR A 379 23.79 10.50 43.12
N PHE A 380 24.80 11.09 42.49
CA PHE A 380 25.96 10.40 41.91
C PHE A 380 27.24 10.62 42.71
N GLY A 381 27.12 11.18 43.92
CA GLY A 381 28.23 11.45 44.81
C GLY A 381 28.84 10.20 45.43
N PRO A 382 30.11 10.27 45.88
CA PRO A 382 30.78 9.16 46.55
C PRO A 382 30.04 8.78 47.85
N GLY A 383 29.80 7.48 48.05
CA GLY A 383 29.16 6.93 49.25
C GLY A 383 27.62 6.91 49.23
N VAL A 384 26.98 7.40 48.16
CA VAL A 384 25.52 7.31 47.98
C VAL A 384 25.14 5.93 47.43
N PRO A 385 24.05 5.30 47.89
CA PRO A 385 23.58 4.03 47.33
C PRO A 385 23.34 4.13 45.82
N ALA A 386 23.70 3.08 45.07
CA ALA A 386 23.58 3.09 43.61
C ALA A 386 22.12 3.12 43.10
N ALA A 387 21.13 2.73 43.92
CA ALA A 387 19.74 2.56 43.48
C ALA A 387 19.09 3.87 42.98
N PRO A 388 19.12 5.01 43.70
CA PRO A 388 18.65 6.30 43.19
C PRO A 388 19.31 6.72 41.87
N ALA A 389 20.63 6.55 41.74
CA ALA A 389 21.38 6.87 40.52
C ALA A 389 20.91 6.01 39.32
N VAL A 390 20.71 4.71 39.55
CA VAL A 390 20.19 3.78 38.53
C VAL A 390 18.77 4.16 38.10
N VAL A 391 17.90 4.53 39.05
CA VAL A 391 16.52 4.94 38.73
C VAL A 391 16.51 6.23 37.92
N ALA A 392 17.24 7.26 38.38
CA ALA A 392 17.33 8.54 37.69
C ALA A 392 17.85 8.37 36.24
N LEU A 393 18.94 7.60 36.07
CA LEU A 393 19.52 7.30 34.77
C LEU A 393 18.54 6.51 33.88
N THR A 394 17.93 5.44 34.40
CA THR A 394 17.03 4.59 33.61
C THR A 394 15.79 5.37 33.15
N VAL A 395 15.11 6.07 34.06
CA VAL A 395 13.89 6.82 33.72
C VAL A 395 14.19 7.91 32.70
N CYS A 396 15.23 8.73 32.91
CA CYS A 396 15.55 9.82 32.01
C CYS A 396 15.98 9.33 30.62
N LEU A 397 16.83 8.31 30.55
CA LEU A 397 17.36 7.82 29.28
C LEU A 397 16.30 7.05 28.46
N TYR A 398 15.39 6.32 29.10
CA TYR A 398 14.27 5.68 28.38
C TYR A 398 13.17 6.67 28.01
N ALA A 399 12.90 7.69 28.83
CA ALA A 399 12.05 8.81 28.41
C ALA A 399 12.66 9.51 27.18
N PHE A 400 13.98 9.73 27.17
CA PHE A 400 14.68 10.31 26.02
C PHE A 400 14.48 9.44 24.79
N CYS A 401 14.58 8.11 24.96
CA CYS A 401 14.38 7.15 23.88
C CYS A 401 13.04 7.36 23.15
N VAL A 402 11.94 7.46 23.90
CA VAL A 402 10.59 7.62 23.35
C VAL A 402 10.47 8.95 22.60
N VAL A 403 10.86 10.06 23.25
CA VAL A 403 10.79 11.40 22.65
C VAL A 403 11.68 11.50 21.40
N PHE A 404 12.89 10.94 21.46
CA PHE A 404 13.82 10.90 20.35
C PHE A 404 13.30 10.06 19.18
N ALA A 405 12.68 8.91 19.46
CA ALA A 405 12.10 8.04 18.44
C ALA A 405 10.98 8.76 17.67
N VAL A 406 10.11 9.47 18.40
CA VAL A 406 9.02 10.26 17.82
C VAL A 406 9.57 11.39 16.94
N ASN A 407 10.49 12.19 17.46
CA ASN A 407 11.11 13.28 16.71
C ASN A 407 11.84 12.77 15.46
N SER A 408 12.57 11.65 15.60
CA SER A 408 13.28 11.02 14.51
C SER A 408 12.36 10.48 13.41
N ALA A 409 11.17 9.99 13.76
CA ALA A 409 10.16 9.57 12.81
C ALA A 409 9.54 10.76 12.06
N ILE A 410 9.24 11.87 12.76
CA ILE A 410 8.74 13.12 12.16
C ILE A 410 9.72 13.63 11.09
N HIS A 411 11.00 13.76 11.42
CA HIS A 411 12.04 14.17 10.48
C HIS A 411 12.13 13.23 9.26
N SER A 412 11.98 11.93 9.49
CA SER A 412 12.01 10.93 8.41
C SER A 412 10.76 10.96 7.53
N TYR A 413 9.62 11.41 8.05
CA TYR A 413 8.43 11.68 7.26
C TYR A 413 8.61 12.94 6.40
N LEU A 414 9.08 14.04 7.02
CA LEU A 414 9.28 15.32 6.35
C LEU A 414 10.23 15.24 5.15
N ILE A 415 11.33 14.49 5.25
CA ILE A 415 12.25 14.36 4.12
C ILE A 415 11.61 13.64 2.91
N VAL A 416 10.74 12.67 3.16
CA VAL A 416 10.02 11.97 2.09
C VAL A 416 8.99 12.92 1.46
N ALA A 417 8.33 13.75 2.26
CA ALA A 417 7.40 14.77 1.75
C ALA A 417 8.12 15.88 0.95
N TYR A 418 9.33 16.29 1.35
CA TYR A 418 10.09 17.33 0.65
C TYR A 418 10.88 16.82 -0.57
N ALA A 419 11.10 15.51 -0.67
CA ALA A 419 11.79 14.88 -1.80
C ALA A 419 10.78 14.55 -2.92
N GLU A 420 10.78 15.32 -4.01
CA GLU A 420 9.91 15.13 -5.17
C GLU A 420 10.70 14.84 -6.46
N GLY A 421 10.09 14.08 -7.38
CA GLY A 421 10.56 13.88 -8.76
C GLY A 421 11.76 12.93 -8.93
N ASP A 422 12.45 13.05 -10.08
CA ASP A 422 13.51 12.12 -10.51
C ASP A 422 14.79 12.17 -9.65
N LYS A 423 14.89 13.12 -8.70
CA LYS A 423 16.07 13.33 -7.85
C LYS A 423 15.93 12.81 -6.41
N VAL A 424 14.83 12.13 -6.08
CA VAL A 424 14.53 11.63 -4.72
C VAL A 424 15.70 10.86 -4.09
N ALA A 425 16.37 9.98 -4.83
CA ALA A 425 17.48 9.18 -4.30
C ALA A 425 18.69 10.03 -3.86
N GLN A 426 18.97 11.12 -4.56
CA GLN A 426 20.08 12.04 -4.28
C GLN A 426 19.78 12.89 -3.05
N THR A 427 18.60 13.52 -3.03
CA THR A 427 18.11 14.37 -1.94
C THR A 427 18.04 13.60 -0.62
N VAL A 428 17.55 12.37 -0.65
CA VAL A 428 17.51 11.48 0.50
C VAL A 428 18.91 11.02 0.93
N GLY A 429 19.84 10.87 -0.01
CA GLY A 429 21.25 10.55 0.25
C GLY A 429 21.96 11.60 1.10
N VAL A 430 21.80 12.89 0.76
CA VAL A 430 22.34 14.02 1.55
C VAL A 430 21.79 14.02 2.97
N TYR A 431 20.47 13.84 3.13
CA TYR A 431 19.82 13.77 4.43
C TYR A 431 20.38 12.63 5.31
N TYR A 432 20.61 11.44 4.74
CA TYR A 432 21.21 10.33 5.49
C TYR A 432 22.70 10.53 5.77
N ALA A 433 23.44 11.23 4.90
CA ALA A 433 24.81 11.63 5.17
C ALA A 433 24.88 12.61 6.36
N SER A 434 23.95 13.57 6.47
CA SER A 434 23.85 14.47 7.62
C SER A 434 23.62 13.75 8.95
N ASN A 435 22.85 12.66 8.95
CA ASN A 435 22.76 11.79 10.12
C ASN A 435 24.14 11.25 10.52
N ALA A 436 24.91 10.69 9.58
CA ALA A 436 26.25 10.18 9.85
C ALA A 436 27.21 11.29 10.34
N VAL A 437 27.09 12.52 9.82
CA VAL A 437 27.85 13.67 10.32
C VAL A 437 27.52 13.96 11.78
N GLY A 438 26.23 14.01 12.14
CA GLY A 438 25.78 14.21 13.52
C GLY A 438 26.34 13.16 14.48
N ARG A 439 26.31 11.89 14.06
CA ARG A 439 26.84 10.76 14.83
C ARG A 439 28.35 10.81 14.99
N LEU A 440 29.08 11.18 13.93
CA LEU A 440 30.53 11.38 13.98
C LEU A 440 30.91 12.50 14.95
N VAL A 441 30.27 13.67 14.83
CA VAL A 441 30.50 14.82 15.71
C VAL A 441 30.15 14.46 17.15
N GLY A 442 28.99 13.84 17.39
CA GLY A 442 28.57 13.42 18.73
C GLY A 442 29.51 12.39 19.36
N THR A 443 30.01 11.42 18.59
CA THR A 443 30.95 10.40 19.08
C THR A 443 32.29 11.02 19.49
N LEU A 444 32.88 11.88 18.63
CA LEU A 444 34.17 12.51 18.94
C LEU A 444 34.05 13.54 20.07
N ALA A 445 33.02 14.39 20.02
CA ALA A 445 32.78 15.39 21.05
C ALA A 445 32.52 14.73 22.40
N SER A 446 31.74 13.65 22.44
CA SER A 446 31.48 12.92 23.68
C SER A 446 32.70 12.20 24.24
N GLY A 447 33.53 11.61 23.38
CA GLY A 447 34.82 11.05 23.78
C GLY A 447 35.71 12.09 24.46
N ALA A 448 35.78 13.30 23.89
CA ALA A 448 36.55 14.42 24.43
C ALA A 448 35.95 14.94 25.75
N LEU A 449 34.64 15.20 25.79
CA LEU A 449 33.95 15.68 26.99
C LEU A 449 34.10 14.69 28.15
N TYR A 450 33.83 13.41 27.91
CA TYR A 450 33.92 12.38 28.95
C TYR A 450 35.34 12.15 29.45
N SER A 451 36.35 12.32 28.60
CA SER A 451 37.75 12.06 29.00
C SER A 451 38.46 13.27 29.61
N TYR A 452 38.07 14.49 29.23
CA TYR A 452 38.86 15.70 29.51
C TYR A 452 38.12 16.79 30.28
N VAL A 453 36.79 16.71 30.43
CA VAL A 453 36.01 17.73 31.15
C VAL A 453 35.72 17.28 32.57
N GLY A 454 35.98 18.19 33.51
CA GLY A 454 35.72 18.00 34.93
C GLY A 454 36.82 17.21 35.64
N SER A 455 36.59 16.94 36.92
CA SER A 455 37.51 16.25 37.82
C SER A 455 37.14 14.78 38.01
N SER A 456 35.91 14.39 37.67
CA SER A 456 35.37 13.05 37.80
C SER A 456 34.68 12.57 36.50
N ILE A 457 34.46 11.26 36.37
CA ILE A 457 33.68 10.71 35.25
C ILE A 457 32.19 11.11 35.31
N VAL A 458 31.69 11.49 36.49
CA VAL A 458 30.34 12.04 36.68
C VAL A 458 30.28 13.41 36.03
N ASP A 459 31.29 14.26 36.24
CA ASP A 459 31.41 15.57 35.60
C ASP A 459 31.49 15.43 34.07
N GLY A 460 32.33 14.49 33.60
CA GLY A 460 32.48 14.20 32.17
C GLY A 460 31.17 13.71 31.53
N PHE A 461 30.45 12.79 32.16
CA PHE A 461 29.15 12.31 31.65
C PHE A 461 28.05 13.38 31.75
N GLY A 462 28.05 14.17 32.83
CA GLY A 462 27.16 15.32 32.98
C GLY A 462 27.40 16.38 31.90
N ALA A 463 28.66 16.67 31.56
CA ALA A 463 29.02 17.59 30.47
C ALA A 463 28.52 17.09 29.11
N CYS A 464 28.64 15.78 28.83
CA CYS A 464 28.05 15.15 27.65
C CYS A 464 26.53 15.39 27.54
N LEU A 465 25.81 15.28 28.67
CA LEU A 465 24.36 15.55 28.72
C LEU A 465 24.06 17.04 28.51
N MET A 466 24.84 17.95 29.10
CA MET A 466 24.63 19.40 28.91
C MET A 466 24.88 19.84 27.47
N VAL A 467 25.90 19.29 26.80
CA VAL A 467 26.13 19.56 25.36
C VAL A 467 25.03 18.91 24.51
N SER A 468 24.47 17.76 24.93
CA SER A 468 23.30 17.14 24.30
C SER A 468 22.08 18.07 24.33
N VAL A 469 21.86 18.81 25.43
CA VAL A 469 20.82 19.86 25.52
C VAL A 469 21.03 20.93 24.45
N ALA A 470 22.26 21.43 24.31
CA ALA A 470 22.59 22.46 23.31
C ALA A 470 22.31 21.97 21.87
N PHE A 471 22.63 20.71 21.58
CA PHE A 471 22.34 20.09 20.28
C PHE A 471 20.84 19.91 20.05
N ALA A 472 20.09 19.43 21.04
CA ALA A 472 18.63 19.32 20.94
C ALA A 472 17.95 20.69 20.75
N ALA A 473 18.42 21.71 21.47
CA ALA A 473 17.95 23.09 21.33
C ALA A 473 18.30 23.69 19.95
N ALA A 474 19.51 23.42 19.44
CA ALA A 474 19.89 23.82 18.09
C ALA A 474 18.99 23.16 17.03
N SER A 475 18.71 21.86 17.15
CA SER A 475 17.74 21.17 16.28
C SER A 475 16.37 21.86 16.33
N CYS A 476 15.87 22.16 17.53
CA CYS A 476 14.60 22.88 17.70
C CYS A 476 14.61 24.25 16.98
N ALA A 477 15.67 25.04 17.15
CA ALA A 477 15.80 26.34 16.51
C ALA A 477 15.86 26.25 14.98
N ILE A 478 16.55 25.23 14.44
CA ILE A 478 16.66 25.00 13.00
C ILE A 478 15.32 24.52 12.43
N ASP A 479 14.59 23.64 13.14
CA ASP A 479 13.26 23.17 12.72
C ASP A 479 12.28 24.34 12.52
N LEU A 480 12.40 25.42 13.30
CA LEU A 480 11.57 26.63 13.14
C LEU A 480 11.80 27.39 11.84
N TRP A 481 12.98 27.23 11.21
CA TRP A 481 13.33 27.84 9.93
C TRP A 481 12.69 27.14 8.72
N LEU A 482 12.08 25.97 8.90
CA LEU A 482 11.33 25.31 7.83
C LEU A 482 10.23 26.25 7.27
N HIS A 483 10.07 26.26 5.96
CA HIS A 483 9.01 26.99 5.28
C HIS A 483 7.77 26.10 5.12
N GLU A 484 6.60 26.61 5.51
CA GLU A 484 5.31 25.95 5.24
C GLU A 484 4.81 26.34 3.84
N GLU A 485 4.47 25.36 3.01
CA GLU A 485 3.84 25.62 1.71
C GLU A 485 2.35 25.94 1.89
N ALA A 486 1.84 26.92 1.13
CA ALA A 486 0.47 27.42 1.22
C ALA A 486 -0.54 26.30 0.88
N GLY A 487 -1.29 25.83 1.88
CA GLY A 487 -2.31 24.78 1.73
C GLY A 487 -2.48 23.83 2.92
N THR A 488 -1.54 23.84 3.88
CA THR A 488 -1.60 23.01 5.10
C THR A 488 -2.39 23.68 6.23
N THR A 489 -3.72 23.76 6.09
CA THR A 489 -4.67 24.33 7.09
C THR A 489 -4.85 23.49 8.37
N GLY A 490 -3.87 22.66 8.77
CA GLY A 490 -3.88 21.87 10.00
C GLY A 490 -3.13 22.48 11.19
N GLY A 491 -2.28 23.49 10.96
CA GLY A 491 -1.36 24.04 11.97
C GLY A 491 -1.97 25.01 13.01
N GLN A 492 -3.18 25.51 12.80
CA GLN A 492 -3.72 26.62 13.60
C GLN A 492 -4.09 26.25 15.06
N ARG A 493 -4.15 24.97 15.44
CA ARG A 493 -4.51 24.58 16.83
C ARG A 493 -3.36 24.65 17.83
N LEU A 494 -2.09 24.51 17.41
CA LEU A 494 -0.95 24.67 18.33
C LEU A 494 -0.41 26.10 18.41
N GLY A 495 -0.63 26.92 17.37
CA GLY A 495 -0.22 28.33 17.36
C GLY A 495 -0.87 29.20 18.45
N ARG A 496 -1.97 28.73 19.08
CA ARG A 496 -2.66 29.46 20.15
C ARG A 496 -2.01 29.35 21.53
N LEU A 497 -1.06 28.43 21.75
CA LEU A 497 -0.30 28.37 23.00
C LEU A 497 0.80 29.45 23.09
N GLY A 498 1.16 30.10 21.98
CA GLY A 498 2.10 31.23 21.94
C GLY A 498 1.47 32.61 22.09
N ALA A 499 0.14 32.72 22.23
CA ALA A 499 -0.58 34.00 22.22
C ALA A 499 -0.76 34.66 23.61
N CYS A 500 -0.06 34.18 24.65
CA CYS A 500 -0.01 34.82 25.97
C CYS A 500 1.18 35.79 26.13
N LEU A 501 1.60 36.47 25.05
CA LEU A 501 2.56 37.57 25.13
C LEU A 501 1.90 38.84 24.60
N PRO A 502 1.75 39.89 25.42
CA PRO A 502 1.13 41.13 24.99
C PRO A 502 2.10 41.93 24.11
N GLY A 503 1.66 42.24 22.90
CA GLY A 503 2.22 43.34 22.11
C GLY A 503 3.12 42.93 20.95
N ARG A 504 2.53 42.87 19.75
CA ARG A 504 3.00 43.61 18.56
C ARG A 504 2.02 43.37 17.41
N LYS A 505 1.27 44.42 17.05
CA LYS A 505 0.63 44.52 15.74
C LYS A 505 1.75 44.50 14.69
N ARG A 506 1.65 43.64 13.68
CA ARG A 506 2.36 43.81 12.41
C ARG A 506 1.33 43.80 11.30
N GLU A 507 1.24 44.95 10.65
CA GLU A 507 0.41 45.24 9.49
C GLU A 507 0.75 44.30 8.33
N ALA A 508 -0.30 43.79 7.69
CA ALA A 508 -0.19 43.04 6.45
C ALA A 508 -0.03 44.04 5.29
N ALA A 509 1.05 43.89 4.52
CA ALA A 509 1.20 44.59 3.25
C ALA A 509 0.63 43.71 2.12
N VAL A 510 -0.43 44.20 1.49
CA VAL A 510 -1.00 43.72 0.23
C VAL A 510 -0.58 44.69 -0.88
N PRO A 511 -0.12 44.24 -2.05
CA PRO A 511 -0.18 45.05 -3.26
C PRO A 511 -1.49 44.80 -4.01
N ALA A 512 -2.17 45.90 -4.32
CA ALA A 512 -3.44 46.00 -5.01
C ALA A 512 -3.32 45.91 -6.55
N ALA A 513 -4.33 45.32 -7.18
CA ALA A 513 -4.91 45.65 -8.50
C ALA A 513 -6.02 44.60 -8.77
N GLN A 514 -7.25 44.85 -9.24
CA GLN A 514 -8.00 46.01 -9.72
C GLN A 514 -9.47 45.54 -9.83
N LEU A 515 -10.43 46.41 -9.45
CA LEU A 515 -11.82 46.57 -10.00
C LEU A 515 -12.79 45.35 -9.84
N GLN A 516 -14.05 45.45 -9.42
CA GLN A 516 -15.00 46.55 -9.23
C GLN A 516 -16.23 46.01 -8.44
N GLU A 517 -16.85 46.90 -7.66
CA GLU A 517 -18.21 46.98 -7.07
C GLU A 517 -19.24 45.88 -7.47
N ALA A 518 -20.12 45.39 -6.59
CA ALA A 518 -21.09 46.18 -5.82
C ALA A 518 -21.67 45.41 -4.60
N GLU A 519 -22.03 46.20 -3.57
CA GLU A 519 -22.72 45.83 -2.34
C GLU A 519 -24.23 45.58 -2.54
N GLY A 520 -24.85 44.87 -1.61
CA GLY A 520 -26.31 44.71 -1.51
C GLY A 520 -26.75 44.20 -0.12
N GLU A 521 -27.36 45.11 0.64
CA GLU A 521 -27.76 45.11 2.06
C GLU A 521 -28.73 43.98 2.54
N GLY A 522 -28.79 43.76 3.87
CA GLY A 522 -29.66 42.78 4.61
C GLY A 522 -31.16 43.14 4.71
N PRO A 523 -31.88 43.03 5.87
CA PRO A 523 -31.62 42.35 7.16
C PRO A 523 -32.88 41.71 7.87
N HIS A 524 -32.69 41.19 9.11
CA HIS A 524 -33.63 41.06 10.26
C HIS A 524 -34.72 39.96 10.41
N HIS A 525 -34.69 39.27 11.58
CA HIS A 525 -35.75 39.15 12.65
C HIS A 525 -35.37 38.04 13.68
N THR A 526 -35.02 38.32 14.96
CA THR A 526 -35.83 38.33 16.23
C THR A 526 -36.74 37.11 16.44
N ALA A 527 -36.83 36.35 17.55
CA ALA A 527 -36.71 36.61 18.99
C ALA A 527 -36.58 35.30 19.85
N ALA A 528 -36.51 35.45 21.18
CA ALA A 528 -36.05 34.52 22.22
C ALA A 528 -37.12 33.65 22.95
N ALA A 529 -36.70 32.58 23.67
CA ALA A 529 -37.20 32.17 25.00
C ALA A 529 -36.41 30.99 25.64
N HIS A 530 -36.26 31.04 26.97
CA HIS A 530 -35.51 30.14 27.89
C HIS A 530 -36.32 28.92 28.39
N ALA A 531 -35.65 27.77 28.69
CA ALA A 531 -35.48 27.18 30.05
C ALA A 531 -35.27 25.63 30.11
N SER A 532 -34.08 25.23 30.60
CA SER A 532 -33.77 24.20 31.63
C SER A 532 -34.29 22.74 31.57
N ALA A 533 -33.37 21.78 31.34
CA ALA A 533 -33.08 20.60 32.20
C ALA A 533 -31.88 19.77 31.64
N ALA A 534 -30.94 19.33 32.49
CA ALA A 534 -29.77 18.47 32.19
C ALA A 534 -30.06 16.98 32.53
N PRO A 535 -29.21 15.95 32.25
CA PRO A 535 -27.90 15.94 31.58
C PRO A 535 -27.82 14.94 30.39
N SER A 536 -27.02 15.22 29.36
CA SER A 536 -26.71 14.24 28.32
C SER A 536 -25.25 14.29 27.86
N GLN A 537 -24.57 13.17 28.05
CA GLN A 537 -23.41 12.75 27.27
C GLN A 537 -23.76 12.77 25.77
N ALA A 538 -23.07 13.60 24.97
CA ALA A 538 -22.90 13.41 23.52
C ALA A 538 -21.96 14.48 22.93
N THR A 539 -20.85 13.99 22.36
CA THR A 539 -20.31 14.27 21.01
C THR A 539 -19.93 15.68 20.53
N GLY A 540 -18.68 15.75 20.04
CA GLY A 540 -18.29 16.37 18.77
C GLY A 540 -16.93 15.77 18.40
N VAL A 541 -16.74 14.89 17.41
CA VAL A 541 -17.28 14.70 16.07
C VAL A 541 -17.15 15.97 15.21
N ALA A 542 -15.98 16.10 14.59
CA ALA A 542 -15.83 16.68 13.25
C ALA A 542 -14.55 16.16 12.56
N ALA A 543 -14.78 15.61 11.37
CA ALA A 543 -13.92 15.34 10.21
C ALA A 543 -12.71 14.40 10.38
N ALA A 544 -12.70 13.16 9.86
CA ALA A 544 -12.77 12.72 8.45
C ALA A 544 -11.52 13.14 7.66
N ALA A 545 -10.91 12.35 6.78
CA ALA A 545 -11.04 10.96 6.37
C ALA A 545 -9.73 10.67 5.63
N ALA A 546 -8.99 9.62 6.00
CA ALA A 546 -7.92 9.05 5.16
C ALA A 546 -7.34 7.82 5.87
N GLY A 547 -7.38 6.67 5.19
CA GLY A 547 -6.57 5.51 5.54
C GLY A 547 -7.33 4.39 6.24
N ALA A 548 -8.07 3.62 5.45
CA ALA A 548 -8.43 2.26 5.82
C ALA A 548 -7.39 1.23 5.43
N PRO A 549 -7.20 0.20 6.26
CA PRO A 549 -6.40 -0.99 5.91
C PRO A 549 -7.18 -1.96 5.00
N THR A 550 -6.62 -2.40 3.88
CA THR A 550 -7.05 -3.68 3.28
C THR A 550 -6.70 -4.81 4.25
N THR A 551 -7.64 -5.20 5.11
CA THR A 551 -7.67 -6.51 5.77
C THR A 551 -8.36 -7.49 4.82
N GLY A 552 -7.80 -8.69 4.74
CA GLY A 552 -8.04 -9.64 3.67
C GLY A 552 -9.41 -10.28 3.77
N ILE A 553 -10.35 -9.84 2.94
CA ILE A 553 -11.45 -10.68 2.49
C ILE A 553 -10.89 -11.61 1.42
N GLN A 554 -10.49 -12.82 1.80
CA GLN A 554 -10.23 -13.87 0.81
C GLN A 554 -11.57 -14.24 0.17
N MET A 555 -11.78 -13.90 -1.10
CA MET A 555 -12.83 -14.53 -1.90
C MET A 555 -12.52 -16.03 -1.99
N GLY A 556 -13.54 -16.87 -1.84
CA GLY A 556 -13.36 -18.31 -1.90
C GLY A 556 -12.92 -18.86 -3.23
N ASP A 557 -12.22 -19.99 -3.13
CA ASP A 557 -11.70 -20.85 -4.18
C ASP A 557 -11.90 -20.29 -5.59
N ASP A 558 -10.80 -19.68 -6.03
CA ASP A 558 -10.55 -18.84 -7.20
C ASP A 558 -10.88 -19.50 -8.57
N ALA A 559 -11.48 -20.69 -8.58
CA ALA A 559 -11.94 -21.41 -9.77
C ALA A 559 -13.45 -21.26 -10.03
N ALA A 560 -14.28 -21.27 -8.99
CA ALA A 560 -15.75 -21.17 -9.14
C ALA A 560 -16.22 -19.71 -9.31
N VAL A 561 -15.54 -18.77 -8.64
CA VAL A 561 -15.86 -17.32 -8.73
C VAL A 561 -15.37 -16.70 -10.04
N LYS A 562 -14.21 -17.12 -10.56
CA LYS A 562 -13.76 -16.73 -11.91
C LYS A 562 -14.63 -17.33 -13.02
N ALA A 563 -15.19 -18.52 -12.81
CA ALA A 563 -16.09 -19.15 -13.77
C ALA A 563 -17.49 -18.51 -13.82
N SER A 564 -17.99 -17.96 -12.70
CA SER A 564 -19.34 -17.41 -12.60
C SER A 564 -19.43 -15.89 -12.85
N VAL A 565 -18.36 -15.12 -12.61
CA VAL A 565 -18.33 -13.65 -12.80
C VAL A 565 -17.72 -13.25 -14.16
N GLN A 566 -17.22 -14.20 -14.95
CA GLN A 566 -16.42 -13.90 -16.15
C GLN A 566 -16.82 -14.69 -17.39
N SER A 567 -18.12 -14.96 -17.56
CA SER A 567 -18.69 -15.18 -18.89
C SER A 567 -18.81 -13.84 -19.62
N TYR A 568 -17.67 -13.17 -19.87
CA TYR A 568 -17.61 -12.18 -20.93
C TYR A 568 -18.05 -12.89 -22.21
N TYR A 569 -19.01 -12.32 -22.93
CA TYR A 569 -19.33 -12.74 -24.30
C TYR A 569 -18.02 -12.85 -25.10
N GLY A 570 -17.94 -13.81 -26.02
CA GLY A 570 -16.71 -14.02 -26.82
C GLY A 570 -16.21 -12.73 -27.47
N GLU A 571 -17.14 -11.88 -27.84
CA GLU A 571 -16.98 -10.55 -28.42
C GLU A 571 -16.32 -9.56 -27.45
N VAL A 572 -16.73 -9.54 -26.17
CA VAL A 572 -16.13 -8.68 -25.14
C VAL A 572 -14.68 -9.10 -24.90
N ARG A 573 -14.39 -10.41 -24.88
CA ARG A 573 -13.00 -10.90 -24.75
C ARG A 573 -12.14 -10.49 -25.95
N GLN A 574 -12.69 -10.57 -27.16
CA GLN A 574 -11.99 -10.13 -28.38
C GLN A 574 -11.70 -8.62 -28.38
N ALA A 575 -12.66 -7.81 -27.93
CA ALA A 575 -12.47 -6.36 -27.81
C ALA A 575 -11.43 -6.02 -26.72
N LEU A 576 -11.51 -6.67 -25.56
CA LEU A 576 -10.54 -6.52 -24.46
C LEU A 576 -9.10 -6.85 -24.90
N ALA A 577 -8.91 -7.85 -25.77
CA ALA A 577 -7.59 -8.22 -26.28
C ALA A 577 -6.93 -7.12 -27.14
N LYS A 578 -7.71 -6.15 -27.64
CA LYS A 578 -7.20 -5.00 -28.40
C LYS A 578 -6.92 -3.77 -27.52
N VAL A 579 -7.37 -3.78 -26.26
CA VAL A 579 -7.22 -2.64 -25.34
C VAL A 579 -5.76 -2.54 -24.90
N PRO A 580 -5.16 -1.33 -24.85
CA PRO A 580 -3.78 -1.15 -24.40
C PRO A 580 -3.52 -1.68 -22.98
N ASP A 581 -2.38 -2.36 -22.78
CA ASP A 581 -1.99 -2.94 -21.48
C ASP A 581 -1.97 -1.91 -20.33
N GLU A 582 -1.58 -0.66 -20.62
CA GLU A 582 -1.55 0.41 -19.63
C GLU A 582 -2.96 0.82 -19.16
N VAL A 583 -3.95 0.78 -20.08
CA VAL A 583 -5.37 1.02 -19.76
C VAL A 583 -5.92 -0.15 -18.94
N MET A 584 -5.60 -1.38 -19.34
CA MET A 584 -6.03 -2.61 -18.68
C MET A 584 -5.48 -2.76 -17.25
N SER A 585 -4.19 -2.47 -17.05
CA SER A 585 -3.50 -2.66 -15.77
C SER A 585 -3.95 -1.69 -14.68
N LYS A 586 -4.45 -0.51 -15.06
CA LYS A 586 -4.87 0.57 -14.13
C LYS A 586 -6.38 0.70 -13.96
N TYR A 587 -7.13 -0.32 -14.38
CA TYR A 587 -8.58 -0.34 -14.30
C TYR A 587 -9.09 -1.03 -13.02
N TYR A 588 -10.07 -0.42 -12.36
CA TYR A 588 -10.73 -0.95 -11.16
C TYR A 588 -12.23 -1.09 -11.43
N GLY A 589 -12.76 -2.31 -11.35
CA GLY A 589 -14.20 -2.58 -11.55
C GLY A 589 -14.58 -4.02 -11.21
N CYS A 590 -15.86 -4.26 -10.97
CA CYS A 590 -16.40 -5.51 -10.44
C CYS A 590 -17.09 -6.41 -11.50
N GLY A 591 -17.11 -5.99 -12.77
CA GLY A 591 -17.73 -6.70 -13.90
C GLY A 591 -17.48 -5.99 -15.23
N SER A 592 -18.33 -6.20 -16.25
CA SER A 592 -18.47 -5.32 -17.42
C SER A 592 -19.94 -5.00 -17.63
N PRO A 593 -20.37 -3.72 -17.52
CA PRO A 593 -21.77 -3.32 -17.61
C PRO A 593 -22.26 -3.15 -19.06
N LEU A 594 -21.47 -3.52 -20.07
CA LEU A 594 -21.76 -3.21 -21.47
C LEU A 594 -22.89 -4.09 -22.04
N PRO A 595 -24.00 -3.50 -22.51
CA PRO A 595 -25.03 -4.25 -23.22
C PRO A 595 -24.65 -4.47 -24.69
N MET A 596 -25.27 -5.48 -25.31
CA MET A 596 -25.13 -5.78 -26.73
C MET A 596 -26.16 -5.02 -27.57
N GLY A 597 -25.89 -4.81 -28.86
CA GLY A 597 -26.77 -4.12 -29.80
C GLY A 597 -26.69 -2.58 -29.73
N ILE A 598 -25.52 -2.04 -29.35
CA ILE A 598 -25.29 -0.61 -29.14
C ILE A 598 -24.64 0.08 -30.35
N GLU A 599 -24.70 -0.52 -31.54
CA GLU A 599 -24.11 0.04 -32.75
C GLU A 599 -24.75 1.40 -33.08
N GLY A 600 -23.91 2.41 -33.26
CA GLY A 600 -24.28 3.80 -33.56
C GLY A 600 -24.67 4.65 -32.34
N LEU A 601 -24.66 4.11 -31.12
CA LEU A 601 -25.08 4.85 -29.93
C LEU A 601 -24.01 5.79 -29.39
N ARG A 602 -24.46 6.84 -28.69
CA ARG A 602 -23.64 7.72 -27.86
C ARG A 602 -23.64 7.21 -26.42
N VAL A 603 -22.50 6.69 -25.97
CA VAL A 603 -22.31 6.07 -24.66
C VAL A 603 -21.58 7.02 -23.70
N LEU A 604 -22.05 7.10 -22.46
CA LEU A 604 -21.40 7.81 -21.36
C LEU A 604 -20.96 6.81 -20.29
N ASP A 605 -19.68 6.79 -19.95
CA ASP A 605 -19.14 6.00 -18.83
C ASP A 605 -18.89 6.90 -17.61
N LEU A 606 -19.63 6.65 -16.54
CA LEU A 606 -19.55 7.40 -15.28
C LEU A 606 -18.48 6.76 -14.39
N GLY A 607 -17.43 7.51 -14.09
CA GLY A 607 -16.27 7.02 -13.34
C GLY A 607 -15.40 6.10 -14.20
N SER A 608 -15.01 6.58 -15.38
CA SER A 608 -14.35 5.75 -16.41
C SER A 608 -12.96 5.24 -16.03
N GLY A 609 -12.33 5.81 -15.00
CA GLY A 609 -10.99 5.46 -14.56
C GLY A 609 -9.96 5.57 -15.69
N SER A 610 -9.17 4.52 -15.88
CA SER A 610 -8.21 4.41 -17.00
C SER A 610 -8.86 4.21 -18.36
N GLY A 611 -10.17 3.94 -18.42
CA GLY A 611 -10.96 3.86 -19.64
C GLY A 611 -11.27 2.47 -20.18
N ARG A 612 -10.99 1.36 -19.48
CA ARG A 612 -11.20 -0.01 -20.02
C ARG A 612 -12.59 -0.21 -20.65
N ASP A 613 -13.65 0.14 -19.94
CA ASP A 613 -15.02 -0.06 -20.42
C ASP A 613 -15.32 0.89 -21.59
N CYS A 614 -14.82 2.14 -21.56
CA CYS A 614 -14.88 3.03 -22.72
C CYS A 614 -14.23 2.44 -23.97
N TYR A 615 -13.05 1.83 -23.85
CA TYR A 615 -12.34 1.26 -25.01
C TYR A 615 -13.10 0.08 -25.60
N VAL A 616 -13.65 -0.80 -24.75
CA VAL A 616 -14.49 -1.90 -25.24
C VAL A 616 -15.77 -1.36 -25.88
N ALA A 617 -16.41 -0.36 -25.26
CA ALA A 617 -17.60 0.30 -25.81
C ALA A 617 -17.32 0.93 -27.18
N ALA A 618 -16.15 1.54 -27.38
CA ALA A 618 -15.76 2.18 -28.64
C ALA A 618 -15.79 1.22 -29.83
N ALA A 619 -15.40 -0.03 -29.60
CA ALA A 619 -15.46 -1.08 -30.61
C ALA A 619 -16.90 -1.55 -30.90
N PHE A 620 -17.78 -1.52 -29.90
CA PHE A 620 -19.16 -2.01 -30.00
C PHE A 620 -20.12 -0.98 -30.60
N VAL A 621 -19.92 0.31 -30.30
CA VAL A 621 -20.71 1.38 -30.91
C VAL A 621 -20.34 1.60 -32.38
N GLY A 622 -19.14 1.17 -32.79
CA GLY A 622 -18.64 1.33 -34.14
C GLY A 622 -18.29 2.79 -34.49
N GLU A 623 -17.83 3.00 -35.71
CA GLU A 623 -17.31 4.30 -36.18
C GLU A 623 -18.38 5.42 -36.18
N GLN A 624 -19.66 5.07 -36.31
CA GLN A 624 -20.78 6.03 -36.31
C GLN A 624 -21.30 6.37 -34.90
N GLY A 625 -20.88 5.61 -33.89
CA GLY A 625 -21.20 5.89 -32.49
C GLY A 625 -20.08 6.65 -31.80
N SER A 626 -20.27 7.01 -30.53
CA SER A 626 -19.26 7.73 -29.74
C SER A 626 -19.31 7.35 -28.28
N VAL A 627 -18.17 7.40 -27.59
CA VAL A 627 -18.09 7.13 -26.16
C VAL A 627 -17.39 8.27 -25.43
N THR A 628 -18.01 8.74 -24.36
CA THR A 628 -17.45 9.75 -23.47
C THR A 628 -17.24 9.13 -22.08
N GLY A 629 -16.01 9.15 -21.57
CA GLY A 629 -15.71 8.78 -20.19
C GLY A 629 -15.58 10.02 -19.30
N VAL A 630 -16.22 10.02 -18.13
CA VAL A 630 -16.07 11.08 -17.12
C VAL A 630 -15.39 10.50 -15.89
N ASP A 631 -14.31 11.13 -15.44
CA ASP A 631 -13.63 10.78 -14.19
C ASP A 631 -13.12 12.03 -13.47
N MET A 632 -13.01 11.98 -12.13
CA MET A 632 -12.49 13.09 -11.35
C MET A 632 -10.97 13.08 -11.20
N THR A 633 -10.29 12.01 -11.63
CA THR A 633 -8.88 11.73 -11.33
C THR A 633 -7.99 12.06 -12.53
N PRO A 634 -7.21 13.17 -12.50
CA PRO A 634 -6.41 13.59 -13.65
C PRO A 634 -5.38 12.54 -14.09
N ALA A 635 -4.81 11.80 -13.13
CA ALA A 635 -3.83 10.75 -13.42
C ALA A 635 -4.41 9.56 -14.20
N LEU A 636 -5.65 9.17 -13.93
CA LEU A 636 -6.32 8.09 -14.66
C LEU A 636 -6.76 8.56 -16.04
N LEU A 637 -7.31 9.78 -16.14
CA LEU A 637 -7.64 10.41 -17.42
C LEU A 637 -6.42 10.60 -18.33
N ALA A 638 -5.26 10.90 -17.77
CA ALA A 638 -4.02 11.01 -18.54
C ALA A 638 -3.68 9.67 -19.23
N VAL A 639 -3.88 8.54 -18.55
CA VAL A 639 -3.70 7.20 -19.13
C VAL A 639 -4.76 6.92 -20.19
N ALA A 640 -6.02 7.23 -19.89
CA ALA A 640 -7.15 7.02 -20.80
C ALA A 640 -7.00 7.82 -22.11
N ARG A 641 -6.61 9.09 -22.02
CA ARG A 641 -6.43 9.98 -23.18
C ARG A 641 -5.23 9.58 -24.04
N LYS A 642 -4.13 9.13 -23.40
CA LYS A 642 -2.86 8.84 -24.08
C LYS A 642 -2.98 7.85 -25.23
N HIS A 643 -3.85 6.84 -25.10
CA HIS A 643 -3.94 5.76 -26.09
C HIS A 643 -5.20 5.84 -26.96
N ALA A 644 -6.09 6.83 -26.74
CA ALA A 644 -7.43 6.83 -27.31
C ALA A 644 -7.42 6.97 -28.83
N GLU A 645 -6.67 7.95 -29.34
CA GLU A 645 -6.53 8.21 -30.78
C GLU A 645 -5.88 7.02 -31.50
N GLN A 646 -4.78 6.50 -30.93
CA GLN A 646 -4.07 5.37 -31.51
C GLN A 646 -4.97 4.11 -31.56
N TYR A 647 -5.74 3.86 -30.52
CA TYR A 647 -6.64 2.71 -30.47
C TYR A 647 -7.75 2.81 -31.54
N CYS A 648 -8.45 3.95 -31.62
CA CYS A 648 -9.51 4.11 -32.62
C CYS A 648 -8.98 4.03 -34.06
N THR A 649 -7.85 4.68 -34.35
CA THR A 649 -7.33 4.76 -35.73
C THR A 649 -6.56 3.52 -36.16
N GLN A 650 -5.72 2.94 -35.28
CA GLN A 650 -4.84 1.83 -35.66
C GLN A 650 -5.41 0.46 -35.28
N ALA A 651 -6.00 0.32 -34.09
CA ALA A 651 -6.50 -0.98 -33.62
C ALA A 651 -7.93 -1.28 -34.12
N LEU A 652 -8.77 -0.25 -34.25
CA LEU A 652 -10.14 -0.37 -34.78
C LEU A 652 -10.27 0.03 -36.25
N GLY A 653 -9.34 0.83 -36.78
CA GLY A 653 -9.31 1.21 -38.20
C GLY A 653 -10.27 2.35 -38.58
N TYR A 654 -10.68 3.17 -37.62
CA TYR A 654 -11.62 4.27 -37.85
C TYR A 654 -10.91 5.51 -38.39
N ALA A 655 -11.59 6.26 -39.28
CA ALA A 655 -11.08 7.49 -39.87
C ALA A 655 -10.95 8.61 -38.83
N THR A 656 -11.83 8.65 -37.84
CA THR A 656 -11.82 9.61 -36.74
C THR A 656 -12.01 8.90 -35.40
N PRO A 657 -11.35 9.36 -34.32
CA PRO A 657 -11.53 8.77 -33.01
C PRO A 657 -12.95 9.02 -32.48
N ASN A 658 -13.56 7.97 -31.96
CA ASN A 658 -14.89 8.00 -31.35
C ASN A 658 -14.84 7.94 -29.80
N LEU A 659 -13.65 8.10 -29.22
CA LEU A 659 -13.39 8.12 -27.78
C LEU A 659 -13.07 9.54 -27.30
N CYS A 660 -13.77 9.98 -26.25
CA CYS A 660 -13.49 11.23 -25.55
C CYS A 660 -13.44 11.00 -24.03
N PHE A 661 -12.60 11.76 -23.32
CA PHE A 661 -12.47 11.68 -21.87
C PHE A 661 -12.50 13.07 -21.24
N VAL A 662 -13.41 13.29 -20.31
CA VAL A 662 -13.66 14.58 -19.66
C VAL A 662 -13.36 14.48 -18.16
N GLU A 663 -12.75 15.53 -17.63
CA GLU A 663 -12.55 15.64 -16.19
C GLU A 663 -13.79 16.24 -15.54
N GLY A 664 -14.36 15.55 -14.56
CA GLY A 664 -15.59 15.98 -13.92
C GLY A 664 -16.05 15.04 -12.80
N GLN A 665 -16.98 15.51 -11.99
CA GLN A 665 -17.66 14.71 -10.98
C GLN A 665 -18.93 14.10 -11.59
N ILE A 666 -19.24 12.85 -11.27
CA ILE A 666 -20.41 12.15 -11.82
C ILE A 666 -21.74 12.75 -11.31
N GLU A 667 -21.67 13.51 -10.22
CA GLU A 667 -22.79 14.24 -9.61
C GLU A 667 -23.18 15.51 -10.38
N ASP A 668 -22.27 16.10 -11.17
CA ASP A 668 -22.49 17.34 -11.91
C ASP A 668 -22.02 17.21 -13.38
N LEU A 669 -22.79 16.44 -14.15
CA LEU A 669 -22.51 16.20 -15.57
C LEU A 669 -22.63 17.46 -16.43
N ARG A 670 -23.44 18.45 -16.00
CA ARG A 670 -23.56 19.72 -16.71
C ARG A 670 -22.27 20.53 -16.61
N ALA A 671 -21.62 20.56 -15.43
CA ALA A 671 -20.29 21.15 -15.28
C ALA A 671 -19.22 20.40 -16.09
N ALA A 672 -19.39 19.08 -16.27
CA ALA A 672 -18.56 18.28 -17.18
C ALA A 672 -18.91 18.46 -18.67
N GLY A 673 -19.81 19.39 -19.02
CA GLY A 673 -20.16 19.69 -20.41
C GLY A 673 -21.05 18.65 -21.09
N ILE A 674 -21.75 17.80 -20.34
CA ILE A 674 -22.74 16.87 -20.86
C ILE A 674 -24.11 17.56 -20.89
N GLU A 675 -24.73 17.60 -22.07
CA GLU A 675 -26.01 18.27 -22.30
C GLU A 675 -27.21 17.35 -21.99
N ASP A 676 -28.38 17.96 -21.77
CA ASP A 676 -29.61 17.21 -21.55
C ASP A 676 -29.99 16.43 -22.84
N SER A 677 -30.38 15.17 -22.70
CA SER A 677 -30.76 14.29 -23.83
C SER A 677 -29.66 14.05 -24.89
N SER A 678 -28.38 14.25 -24.53
CA SER A 678 -27.25 14.07 -25.45
C SER A 678 -26.62 12.67 -25.45
N VAL A 679 -27.12 11.75 -24.62
CA VAL A 679 -26.57 10.41 -24.39
C VAL A 679 -27.67 9.36 -24.58
N ASP A 680 -27.36 8.28 -25.29
CA ASP A 680 -28.31 7.18 -25.55
C ASP A 680 -28.17 6.06 -24.50
N LEU A 681 -26.96 5.84 -23.97
CA LEU A 681 -26.67 4.85 -22.93
C LEU A 681 -25.66 5.39 -21.91
N ALA A 682 -26.00 5.32 -20.63
CA ALA A 682 -25.04 5.54 -19.54
C ALA A 682 -24.63 4.20 -18.92
N ILE A 683 -23.34 3.99 -18.73
CA ILE A 683 -22.77 2.85 -18.02
C ILE A 683 -21.99 3.33 -16.80
N SER A 684 -21.85 2.44 -15.81
CA SER A 684 -21.09 2.69 -14.60
C SER A 684 -20.70 1.35 -13.99
N ASN A 685 -19.49 1.26 -13.43
CA ASN A 685 -18.99 0.03 -12.83
C ASN A 685 -18.45 0.29 -11.42
N CYS A 686 -19.21 -0.13 -10.40
CA CYS A 686 -18.85 -0.03 -8.98
C CYS A 686 -18.52 1.37 -8.40
N VAL A 687 -18.58 2.46 -9.18
CA VAL A 687 -18.29 3.81 -8.68
C VAL A 687 -19.46 4.49 -7.96
N ILE A 688 -20.70 4.11 -8.28
CA ILE A 688 -21.87 4.78 -7.70
C ILE A 688 -21.80 4.65 -6.16
N ASN A 689 -21.41 3.49 -5.61
CA ASN A 689 -21.31 3.25 -4.16
C ASN A 689 -20.35 4.21 -3.43
N LEU A 690 -19.47 4.88 -4.16
CA LEU A 690 -18.52 5.85 -3.61
C LEU A 690 -19.06 7.29 -3.64
N SER A 691 -20.20 7.54 -4.29
CA SER A 691 -20.81 8.86 -4.38
C SER A 691 -21.18 9.41 -2.99
N PRO A 692 -20.81 10.67 -2.67
CA PRO A 692 -21.11 11.29 -1.39
C PRO A 692 -22.61 11.57 -1.21
N ASP A 693 -23.36 11.77 -2.30
CA ASP A 693 -24.79 12.08 -2.25
C ASP A 693 -25.67 10.83 -2.41
N LYS A 694 -25.74 10.03 -1.35
CA LYS A 694 -26.52 8.79 -1.30
C LYS A 694 -27.18 8.66 0.06
N ALA A 695 -28.48 8.92 0.13
CA ALA A 695 -29.18 8.94 1.39
C ALA A 695 -29.20 7.55 2.09
N ALA A 696 -28.59 7.54 3.28
CA ALA A 696 -28.77 6.70 4.47
C ALA A 696 -28.84 5.17 4.35
N VAL A 697 -27.69 4.48 4.42
CA VAL A 697 -27.62 3.05 4.76
C VAL A 697 -26.45 2.78 5.72
N LEU A 698 -26.68 2.85 7.03
CA LEU A 698 -25.70 2.51 8.09
C LEU A 698 -24.47 3.46 8.21
N ARG A 699 -24.64 4.51 9.02
CA ARG A 699 -23.65 5.56 9.31
C ARG A 699 -22.28 5.06 9.77
N GLU A 700 -22.18 3.86 10.36
CA GLU A 700 -20.91 3.32 10.86
C GLU A 700 -20.14 2.50 9.80
N VAL A 701 -20.83 1.71 8.97
CA VAL A 701 -20.23 0.94 7.87
C VAL A 701 -19.68 1.90 6.79
N ARG A 702 -20.40 3.00 6.51
CA ARG A 702 -19.95 4.06 5.60
C ARG A 702 -18.70 4.79 6.09
N LYS A 703 -18.49 4.87 7.41
CA LYS A 703 -17.28 5.46 8.01
C LYS A 703 -16.12 4.47 8.03
N HIS A 704 -16.38 3.17 7.97
CA HIS A 704 -15.35 2.15 7.97
C HIS A 704 -14.60 2.22 6.64
N PRO A 705 -13.37 2.72 6.62
CA PRO A 705 -12.81 3.20 5.36
C PRO A 705 -12.46 2.01 4.42
N VAL A 706 -12.40 0.77 4.96
CA VAL A 706 -12.07 -0.47 4.24
C VAL A 706 -13.29 -0.91 3.47
N LEU A 707 -14.43 -0.90 4.17
CA LEU A 707 -15.70 -1.24 3.57
C LEU A 707 -16.03 -0.21 2.50
N LEU A 708 -15.80 1.08 2.77
CA LEU A 708 -15.99 2.12 1.76
C LEU A 708 -15.05 1.94 0.55
N GLY A 709 -13.75 1.69 0.76
CA GLY A 709 -12.78 1.47 -0.32
C GLY A 709 -13.06 0.23 -1.18
N GLU A 710 -13.59 -0.83 -0.58
CA GLU A 710 -14.05 -2.05 -1.27
C GLU A 710 -15.49 -1.90 -1.84
N CYS A 711 -16.04 -0.68 -1.88
CA CYS A 711 -17.40 -0.37 -2.35
C CYS A 711 -18.54 -1.05 -1.56
N LEU A 712 -18.26 -1.63 -0.39
CA LEU A 712 -19.21 -2.31 0.50
C LEU A 712 -19.87 -1.33 1.49
N GLY A 713 -19.12 -0.35 1.98
CA GLY A 713 -19.58 0.60 3.00
C GLY A 713 -20.54 1.66 2.49
N GLY A 714 -20.60 1.85 1.17
CA GLY A 714 -21.60 2.66 0.49
C GLY A 714 -22.58 1.84 -0.36
N ALA A 715 -22.58 0.50 -0.21
CA ALA A 715 -23.55 -0.35 -0.88
C ALA A 715 -24.96 -0.07 -0.34
N LEU A 716 -25.92 0.07 -1.24
CA LEU A 716 -27.31 0.30 -0.88
C LEU A 716 -28.02 -1.03 -0.63
N TYR A 717 -28.95 -1.03 0.33
CA TYR A 717 -29.94 -2.08 0.38
C TYR A 717 -30.74 -2.09 -0.92
N VAL A 718 -30.98 -3.27 -1.50
CA VAL A 718 -31.56 -3.42 -2.85
C VAL A 718 -32.87 -2.65 -3.02
N GLN A 719 -33.75 -2.66 -2.02
CA GLN A 719 -35.02 -1.94 -2.12
C GLN A 719 -34.85 -0.42 -1.99
N ASP A 720 -33.84 0.06 -1.26
CA ASP A 720 -33.51 1.49 -1.22
C ASP A 720 -32.98 1.97 -2.56
N PHE A 721 -32.13 1.18 -3.21
CA PHE A 721 -31.68 1.45 -4.57
C PHE A 721 -32.86 1.56 -5.54
N ILE A 722 -33.79 0.59 -5.52
CA ILE A 722 -34.99 0.62 -6.38
C ILE A 722 -35.85 1.87 -6.10
N ARG A 723 -36.03 2.24 -4.82
CA ARG A 723 -36.76 3.46 -4.44
C ARG A 723 -36.09 4.73 -4.99
N LEU A 724 -34.77 4.83 -4.88
CA LEU A 724 -34.00 5.95 -5.40
C LEU A 724 -34.08 6.04 -6.93
N CYS A 725 -33.98 4.91 -7.63
CA CYS A 725 -34.16 4.86 -9.09
C CYS A 725 -35.53 5.40 -9.51
N ARG A 726 -36.61 4.96 -8.83
CA ARG A 726 -37.97 5.44 -9.10
C ARG A 726 -38.13 6.93 -8.83
N ALA A 727 -37.57 7.42 -7.73
CA ALA A 727 -37.56 8.86 -7.43
C ALA A 727 -36.81 9.67 -8.49
N ALA A 728 -35.76 9.10 -9.09
CA ALA A 728 -35.03 9.68 -10.21
C ALA A 728 -35.71 9.52 -11.59
N GLY A 729 -36.91 8.91 -11.63
CA GLY A 729 -37.69 8.74 -12.86
C GLY A 729 -37.50 7.40 -13.58
N PHE A 730 -36.71 6.47 -13.05
CA PHE A 730 -36.56 5.11 -13.57
C PHE A 730 -37.58 4.18 -12.90
N GLN A 731 -38.75 4.02 -13.53
CA GLN A 731 -39.92 3.40 -12.88
C GLN A 731 -39.78 1.88 -12.67
N ASP A 732 -39.07 1.17 -13.55
CA ASP A 732 -38.92 -0.29 -13.53
C ASP A 732 -37.44 -0.74 -13.67
N PRO A 733 -36.65 -0.72 -12.57
CA PRO A 733 -35.29 -1.26 -12.55
C PRO A 733 -35.24 -2.77 -12.80
N ARG A 734 -34.55 -3.23 -13.85
CA ARG A 734 -34.43 -4.66 -14.19
C ARG A 734 -33.05 -5.22 -13.87
N ALA A 735 -32.98 -6.29 -13.07
CA ALA A 735 -31.73 -6.99 -12.80
C ALA A 735 -31.39 -7.95 -13.96
N LEU A 736 -30.22 -7.81 -14.54
CA LEU A 736 -29.71 -8.71 -15.60
C LEU A 736 -28.97 -9.91 -15.01
N SER A 737 -28.09 -9.65 -14.03
CA SER A 737 -27.34 -10.68 -13.33
C SER A 737 -27.22 -10.31 -11.85
N THR A 738 -27.13 -11.32 -11.00
CA THR A 738 -26.90 -11.18 -9.56
C THR A 738 -25.89 -12.23 -9.13
N THR A 739 -24.83 -11.80 -8.47
CA THR A 739 -23.83 -12.69 -7.88
C THR A 739 -23.64 -12.31 -6.43
N GLU A 740 -23.78 -13.29 -5.55
CA GLU A 740 -23.47 -13.11 -4.14
C GLU A 740 -21.98 -13.34 -3.89
N PHE A 741 -21.41 -12.56 -2.97
CA PHE A 741 -20.06 -12.77 -2.49
C PHE A 741 -19.97 -12.63 -0.97
N GLU A 742 -19.07 -13.39 -0.39
CA GLU A 742 -18.92 -13.54 1.05
C GLU A 742 -17.75 -12.70 1.58
N VAL A 743 -17.99 -11.96 2.66
CA VAL A 743 -16.95 -11.26 3.41
C VAL A 743 -16.33 -12.21 4.44
N ARG A 744 -15.15 -12.74 4.11
CA ARG A 744 -14.42 -13.75 4.91
C ARG A 744 -13.43 -13.19 5.93
N ASP A 745 -13.16 -11.90 5.89
CA ASP A 745 -12.32 -11.27 6.90
C ASP A 745 -13.07 -11.30 8.24
N PRO A 746 -12.54 -11.95 9.30
CA PRO A 746 -13.28 -12.13 10.55
C PRO A 746 -13.64 -10.82 11.27
N GLU A 747 -12.79 -9.79 11.15
CA GLU A 747 -13.03 -8.49 11.77
C GLU A 747 -14.13 -7.72 11.01
N LEU A 748 -14.11 -7.76 9.68
CA LEU A 748 -15.14 -7.15 8.85
C LEU A 748 -16.46 -7.93 8.94
N HIS A 749 -16.42 -9.26 9.01
CA HIS A 749 -17.60 -10.10 9.17
C HIS A 749 -18.32 -9.79 10.49
N ALA A 750 -17.57 -9.62 11.60
CA ALA A 750 -18.13 -9.21 12.88
C ALA A 750 -18.80 -7.81 12.84
N LEU A 751 -18.28 -6.88 12.02
CA LEU A 751 -18.87 -5.56 11.80
C LEU A 751 -20.13 -5.60 10.91
N LEU A 752 -20.18 -6.52 9.96
CA LEU A 752 -21.25 -6.66 8.98
C LEU A 752 -22.42 -7.53 9.46
N GLY A 753 -22.19 -8.39 10.46
CA GLY A 753 -23.19 -9.35 10.93
C GLY A 753 -23.65 -10.27 9.79
N GLU A 754 -24.95 -10.54 9.73
CA GLU A 754 -25.57 -11.42 8.72
C GLU A 754 -25.80 -10.74 7.36
N ALA A 755 -25.18 -9.59 7.11
CA ALA A 755 -25.36 -8.85 5.86
C ALA A 755 -24.77 -9.62 4.66
N ARG A 756 -25.62 -9.94 3.68
CA ARG A 756 -25.24 -10.58 2.42
C ARG A 756 -25.03 -9.52 1.33
N PHE A 757 -23.88 -9.56 0.66
CA PHE A 757 -23.54 -8.59 -0.38
C PHE A 757 -23.75 -9.19 -1.78
N LEU A 758 -24.35 -8.39 -2.66
CA LEU A 758 -24.67 -8.77 -4.02
C LEU A 758 -23.99 -7.82 -5.00
N SER A 759 -23.37 -8.36 -6.04
CA SER A 759 -23.02 -7.65 -7.26
C SER A 759 -24.19 -7.82 -8.23
N ILE A 760 -24.90 -6.74 -8.55
CA ILE A 760 -26.08 -6.75 -9.41
C ILE A 760 -25.84 -5.84 -10.61
N THR A 761 -26.01 -6.39 -11.81
CA THR A 761 -26.05 -5.58 -13.04
C THR A 761 -27.50 -5.16 -13.28
N TYR A 762 -27.80 -3.87 -13.16
CA TYR A 762 -29.13 -3.33 -13.47
C TYR A 762 -29.20 -2.70 -14.87
N ARG A 763 -30.37 -2.80 -15.50
CA ARG A 763 -30.77 -2.00 -16.67
C ARG A 763 -31.90 -1.07 -16.25
N LEU A 764 -31.71 0.22 -16.48
CA LEU A 764 -32.65 1.27 -16.12
C LEU A 764 -33.10 1.98 -17.40
N PHE A 765 -34.33 1.75 -17.84
CA PHE A 765 -34.88 2.39 -19.04
C PHE A 765 -35.61 3.68 -18.66
N LYS A 766 -35.32 4.77 -19.38
CA LYS A 766 -36.02 6.05 -19.27
C LYS A 766 -36.98 6.21 -20.45
N LEU A 767 -38.18 5.64 -20.31
CA LEU A 767 -39.21 5.63 -21.34
C LEU A 767 -40.56 6.01 -20.74
N ALA A 768 -41.38 6.77 -21.47
CA ALA A 768 -42.71 7.20 -21.01
C ALA A 768 -43.67 6.02 -20.79
N GLY A 769 -43.48 4.92 -21.52
CA GLY A 769 -44.28 3.70 -21.38
C GLY A 769 -43.91 2.83 -20.17
N VAL A 770 -42.88 3.12 -19.39
CA VAL A 770 -42.47 2.23 -18.29
C VAL A 770 -43.22 2.59 -17.00
N GLU A 771 -43.94 1.61 -16.46
CA GLU A 771 -44.77 1.75 -15.25
C GLU A 771 -44.12 1.00 -14.07
N THR A 772 -44.50 1.34 -12.83
CA THR A 772 -43.92 0.71 -11.62
C THR A 772 -44.37 -0.73 -11.38
N ALA A 773 -45.43 -1.16 -12.07
CA ALA A 773 -45.98 -2.50 -12.03
C ALA A 773 -45.99 -3.08 -13.47
N CYS A 774 -45.96 -4.40 -13.57
CA CYS A 774 -45.98 -5.11 -14.84
C CYS A 774 -47.45 -5.30 -15.25
N GLU A 775 -48.01 -4.28 -15.91
CA GLU A 775 -49.41 -4.24 -16.34
C GLU A 775 -49.62 -4.94 -17.68
N ASP A 776 -50.68 -5.73 -17.78
CA ASP A 776 -51.05 -6.49 -18.97
C ASP A 776 -51.96 -5.67 -19.90
N TYR A 777 -51.51 -5.54 -21.14
CA TYR A 777 -52.23 -4.89 -22.23
C TYR A 777 -52.47 -5.85 -23.42
N GLY A 778 -52.22 -7.15 -23.26
CA GLY A 778 -52.33 -8.16 -24.31
C GLY A 778 -51.24 -8.02 -25.38
N GLN A 779 -50.05 -7.52 -25.00
CA GLN A 779 -48.94 -7.31 -25.92
C GLN A 779 -48.04 -8.54 -26.02
N ALA A 780 -47.41 -8.73 -27.18
CA ALA A 780 -46.41 -9.77 -27.38
C ALA A 780 -45.19 -9.22 -28.12
N ALA A 781 -44.01 -9.76 -27.80
CA ALA A 781 -42.75 -9.38 -28.42
C ALA A 781 -42.05 -10.59 -29.05
N ARG A 782 -41.37 -10.35 -30.17
CA ARG A 782 -40.56 -11.33 -30.89
C ARG A 782 -39.19 -10.76 -31.21
N TYR A 783 -38.16 -11.49 -30.82
CA TYR A 783 -36.78 -11.18 -31.18
C TYR A 783 -36.47 -11.64 -32.61
N LYS A 784 -35.86 -10.80 -33.43
CA LYS A 784 -35.54 -11.09 -34.85
C LYS A 784 -34.25 -11.89 -35.05
N GLY A 785 -33.40 -12.06 -34.03
CA GLY A 785 -32.09 -12.72 -34.18
C GLY A 785 -31.01 -11.84 -34.81
N THR A 786 -31.18 -10.51 -34.80
CA THR A 786 -30.34 -9.57 -35.56
C THR A 786 -29.27 -8.84 -34.74
N ILE A 787 -29.14 -9.13 -33.44
CA ILE A 787 -28.06 -8.56 -32.61
C ILE A 787 -26.79 -9.40 -32.84
N PRO A 788 -25.64 -8.77 -33.19
CA PRO A 788 -24.38 -9.47 -33.35
C PRO A 788 -23.98 -10.28 -32.11
N GLY A 789 -23.51 -11.51 -32.31
CA GLY A 789 -23.20 -12.46 -31.23
C GLY A 789 -24.41 -13.16 -30.61
N HIS A 790 -25.63 -12.73 -30.94
CA HIS A 790 -26.87 -13.23 -30.34
C HIS A 790 -27.91 -13.70 -31.39
N PRO A 791 -27.57 -14.54 -32.38
CA PRO A 791 -28.52 -14.91 -33.43
C PRO A 791 -29.67 -15.80 -32.94
N HIS A 792 -29.48 -16.54 -31.85
CA HIS A 792 -30.43 -17.55 -31.38
C HIS A 792 -31.35 -17.07 -30.25
N SER A 793 -30.85 -16.21 -29.38
CA SER A 793 -31.63 -15.68 -28.26
C SER A 793 -31.04 -14.38 -27.73
N TYR A 794 -31.89 -13.58 -27.09
CA TYR A 794 -31.50 -12.37 -26.39
C TYR A 794 -32.11 -12.33 -24.99
N THR A 795 -31.26 -12.06 -23.99
CA THR A 795 -31.68 -11.91 -22.59
C THR A 795 -31.79 -10.43 -22.25
N LEU A 796 -33.02 -9.98 -21.98
CA LEU A 796 -33.30 -8.61 -21.57
C LEU A 796 -32.95 -8.39 -20.09
N ASP A 797 -33.33 -9.34 -19.25
CA ASP A 797 -33.13 -9.36 -17.80
C ASP A 797 -33.15 -10.82 -17.28
N SER A 798 -33.06 -11.01 -15.96
CA SER A 798 -33.03 -12.35 -15.34
C SER A 798 -34.30 -13.19 -15.55
N HIS A 799 -35.40 -12.60 -16.04
CA HIS A 799 -36.67 -13.28 -16.26
C HIS A 799 -37.02 -13.42 -17.74
N HIS A 800 -36.53 -12.51 -18.61
CA HIS A 800 -36.92 -12.44 -20.00
C HIS A 800 -35.77 -12.84 -20.93
N THR A 801 -35.87 -14.05 -21.49
CA THR A 801 -35.02 -14.53 -22.59
C THR A 801 -35.87 -14.87 -23.81
N PHE A 802 -35.64 -14.14 -24.91
CA PHE A 802 -36.39 -14.27 -26.14
C PHE A 802 -35.62 -15.13 -27.14
N ALA A 803 -36.15 -16.29 -27.51
CA ALA A 803 -35.64 -17.05 -28.65
C ALA A 803 -35.97 -16.34 -29.97
N ALA A 804 -35.03 -16.34 -30.91
CA ALA A 804 -35.21 -15.73 -32.21
C ALA A 804 -36.41 -16.36 -32.96
N GLY A 805 -37.27 -15.52 -33.52
CA GLY A 805 -38.45 -15.92 -34.29
C GLY A 805 -39.67 -16.37 -33.47
N LYS A 806 -39.56 -16.48 -32.14
CA LYS A 806 -40.66 -16.89 -31.27
C LYS A 806 -41.35 -15.69 -30.60
N TRP A 807 -42.68 -15.72 -30.56
CA TRP A 807 -43.51 -14.74 -29.85
C TRP A 807 -43.60 -15.08 -28.36
N TYR A 808 -43.53 -14.06 -27.52
CA TYR A 808 -43.70 -14.13 -26.08
C TYR A 808 -44.69 -13.06 -25.64
N GLU A 809 -45.66 -13.44 -24.82
CA GLU A 809 -46.51 -12.47 -24.13
C GLU A 809 -45.68 -11.66 -23.14
N VAL A 810 -45.89 -10.34 -23.13
CA VAL A 810 -45.11 -9.40 -22.33
C VAL A 810 -46.00 -8.31 -21.76
N CYS A 811 -45.71 -7.88 -20.54
CA CYS A 811 -46.37 -6.70 -19.99
C CYS A 811 -45.95 -5.41 -20.69
N GLY A 812 -46.72 -4.34 -20.47
CA GLY A 812 -46.53 -3.04 -21.11
C GLY A 812 -45.11 -2.50 -20.95
N SER A 813 -44.55 -2.56 -19.74
CA SER A 813 -43.18 -2.09 -19.48
C SER A 813 -42.14 -2.87 -20.31
N THR A 814 -42.25 -4.20 -20.38
CA THR A 814 -41.34 -5.03 -21.20
C THR A 814 -41.51 -4.73 -22.69
N ALA A 815 -42.75 -4.56 -23.17
CA ALA A 815 -43.05 -4.18 -24.55
C ALA A 815 -42.39 -2.84 -24.93
N ALA A 816 -42.51 -1.83 -24.07
CA ALA A 816 -41.86 -0.53 -24.26
C ALA A 816 -40.33 -0.64 -24.24
N MET A 817 -39.76 -1.42 -23.32
CA MET A 817 -38.30 -1.61 -23.25
C MET A 817 -37.71 -2.23 -24.52
N VAL A 818 -38.36 -3.23 -25.11
CA VAL A 818 -37.85 -3.90 -26.33
C VAL A 818 -38.28 -3.21 -27.62
N GLY A 819 -39.40 -2.49 -27.62
CA GLY A 819 -39.96 -1.83 -28.80
C GLY A 819 -39.52 -0.37 -28.98
N ASP A 820 -39.53 0.41 -27.89
CA ASP A 820 -39.35 1.88 -27.93
C ASP A 820 -37.92 2.32 -27.59
N SER A 821 -37.04 1.38 -27.21
CA SER A 821 -35.62 1.65 -26.96
C SER A 821 -34.75 1.41 -28.20
N TRP A 822 -33.42 1.48 -28.04
CA TRP A 822 -32.46 1.10 -29.08
C TRP A 822 -32.61 -0.35 -29.56
N LEU A 823 -33.27 -1.21 -28.76
CA LEU A 823 -33.56 -2.59 -29.12
C LEU A 823 -34.69 -2.73 -30.16
N GLY A 824 -35.50 -1.69 -30.39
CA GLY A 824 -36.67 -1.74 -31.28
C GLY A 824 -36.37 -2.24 -32.69
N LYS A 825 -35.19 -1.91 -33.23
CA LYS A 825 -34.75 -2.41 -34.55
C LYS A 825 -34.64 -3.94 -34.60
N HIS A 826 -34.39 -4.59 -33.46
CA HIS A 826 -34.20 -6.03 -33.30
C HIS A 826 -35.44 -6.78 -32.82
N PHE A 827 -36.51 -6.08 -32.45
CA PHE A 827 -37.74 -6.69 -31.96
C PHE A 827 -38.94 -6.32 -32.84
N GLU A 828 -39.97 -7.14 -32.75
CA GLU A 828 -41.32 -6.80 -33.21
C GLU A 828 -42.24 -6.89 -32.02
N VAL A 829 -43.07 -5.87 -31.84
CA VAL A 829 -44.07 -5.82 -30.77
C VAL A 829 -45.44 -5.70 -31.42
N ILE A 830 -46.37 -6.55 -30.98
CA ILE A 830 -47.78 -6.53 -31.40
C ILE A 830 -48.68 -6.21 -30.22
N GLY A 831 -49.84 -5.62 -30.51
CA GLY A 831 -50.76 -5.10 -29.51
C GLY A 831 -50.45 -3.65 -29.12
N ASP A 832 -51.39 -2.99 -28.47
CA ASP A 832 -51.30 -1.61 -28.00
C ASP A 832 -51.82 -1.49 -26.56
N ARG A 833 -51.83 -0.28 -26.01
CA ARG A 833 -52.32 -0.01 -24.65
C ARG A 833 -53.77 0.50 -24.59
N SER A 834 -54.57 0.26 -25.64
CA SER A 834 -55.96 0.72 -25.70
C SER A 834 -56.87 0.00 -24.70
N ARG A 835 -56.48 -1.20 -24.24
CA ARG A 835 -57.22 -2.01 -23.28
C ARG A 835 -56.30 -2.61 -22.23
N HIS A 836 -56.65 -2.42 -20.96
CA HIS A 836 -55.92 -2.97 -19.79
C HIS A 836 -56.61 -4.23 -19.28
N PHE A 837 -55.82 -5.28 -18.98
CA PHE A 837 -56.29 -6.59 -18.52
C PHE A 837 -55.94 -6.89 -17.06
N GLY A 838 -55.28 -5.96 -16.35
CA GLY A 838 -54.83 -6.14 -14.97
C GLY A 838 -53.33 -6.41 -14.87
N LEU A 839 -52.89 -6.99 -13.75
CA LEU A 839 -51.48 -7.36 -13.55
C LEU A 839 -51.12 -8.57 -14.41
N SER A 840 -49.95 -8.51 -15.06
CA SER A 840 -49.48 -9.59 -15.92
C SER A 840 -48.91 -10.75 -15.12
N GLU A 841 -49.20 -11.99 -15.53
CA GLU A 841 -48.54 -13.20 -15.03
C GLU A 841 -47.08 -13.30 -15.47
N SER A 842 -46.65 -12.49 -16.46
CA SER A 842 -45.26 -12.41 -16.93
C SER A 842 -44.34 -11.55 -16.02
N ALA A 843 -44.83 -11.12 -14.86
CA ALA A 843 -44.09 -10.23 -13.97
C ALA A 843 -42.78 -10.85 -13.43
N PRO A 844 -41.67 -10.09 -13.38
CA PRO A 844 -40.45 -10.54 -12.73
C PRO A 844 -40.67 -10.76 -11.23
N ALA A 845 -40.14 -11.86 -10.68
CA ALA A 845 -40.19 -12.12 -9.24
C ALA A 845 -39.29 -11.11 -8.47
N PRO A 846 -39.59 -10.75 -7.22
CA PRO A 846 -38.73 -9.86 -6.44
C PRO A 846 -37.32 -10.46 -6.31
N ALA A 847 -36.28 -9.64 -6.55
CA ALA A 847 -34.86 -10.06 -6.56
C ALA A 847 -34.40 -10.82 -5.29
N ALA A 848 -35.12 -10.73 -4.17
CA ALA A 848 -34.83 -11.46 -2.94
C ALA A 848 -35.15 -12.98 -3.01
N ALA A 849 -35.97 -13.44 -3.96
CA ALA A 849 -36.39 -14.83 -4.06
C ALA A 849 -35.38 -15.74 -4.80
N ALA A 850 -34.47 -15.18 -5.60
CA ALA A 850 -33.53 -15.95 -6.42
C ALA A 850 -32.34 -16.55 -5.64
N ALA A 851 -32.14 -16.18 -4.37
CA ALA A 851 -31.00 -16.62 -3.56
C ALA A 851 -31.24 -17.92 -2.78
N ASN A 852 -32.46 -18.47 -2.78
CA ASN A 852 -32.80 -19.72 -2.09
C ASN A 852 -33.00 -20.88 -3.08
N GLY A 853 -31.94 -21.24 -3.79
CA GLY A 853 -31.85 -22.51 -4.51
C GLY A 853 -31.50 -23.67 -3.58
N SER A 854 -32.33 -23.94 -2.56
CA SER A 854 -32.24 -25.20 -1.81
C SER A 854 -33.29 -26.16 -2.36
N SER A 855 -32.83 -27.14 -3.14
CA SER A 855 -33.61 -28.33 -3.48
C SER A 855 -33.90 -29.15 -2.22
N THR A 856 -35.00 -28.86 -1.54
CA THR A 856 -35.68 -29.82 -0.67
C THR A 856 -37.10 -30.00 -1.18
N ALA A 857 -37.23 -30.82 -2.21
CA ALA A 857 -38.47 -31.54 -2.45
C ALA A 857 -38.63 -32.57 -1.32
N ALA A 858 -39.26 -32.16 -0.23
CA ALA A 858 -39.90 -33.05 0.72
C ALA A 858 -41.38 -32.66 0.74
N GLY A 859 -42.20 -33.52 0.15
CA GLY A 859 -43.60 -33.27 -0.10
C GLY A 859 -44.42 -33.11 1.19
N CYS A 860 -45.27 -32.10 1.21
CA CYS A 860 -46.52 -32.15 1.95
C CYS A 860 -47.65 -32.30 0.94
N ALA A 861 -48.20 -33.51 0.87
CA ALA A 861 -49.50 -33.78 0.25
C ALA A 861 -50.63 -33.13 1.08
N PRO A 862 -51.80 -32.89 0.48
CA PRO A 862 -52.78 -31.93 0.96
C PRO A 862 -53.66 -32.50 2.08
N GLY A 863 -53.95 -31.67 3.09
CA GLY A 863 -54.85 -32.02 4.19
C GLY A 863 -55.59 -30.80 4.74
N GLY A 864 -56.80 -30.57 4.20
CA GLY A 864 -58.00 -30.13 4.92
C GLY A 864 -58.00 -28.84 5.77
N GLY A 865 -58.58 -27.78 5.21
CA GLY A 865 -59.84 -27.18 5.68
C GLY A 865 -59.99 -26.56 7.09
N CYS A 866 -60.36 -25.27 7.07
CA CYS A 866 -61.30 -24.56 7.96
C CYS A 866 -60.93 -24.29 9.43
N CYS A 867 -60.62 -23.03 9.76
CA CYS A 867 -61.52 -22.04 10.40
C CYS A 867 -60.82 -20.67 10.45
#